data_AF-A0A285TP97-F1
#
_entry.id   AF-A0A285TP97-F1
#
_cell.length_a   1.000
_cell.length_b   1.000
_cell.length_c   1.000
_cell.angle_alpha   90.00
_cell.angle_beta   90.00
_cell.angle_gamma   90.00
#
_symmetry.space_group_name_H-M   'P 1'
#
loop_
_entity.id
_entity.type
_entity.pdbx_description
1 polymer ?
#
loop_
_entity_poly.entity_id
_entity_poly.type
_entity_poly.pdbx_seq_one_letter_code
_entity_poly.pdbx_strand_id
1 'polypeptide(L)'
;MYTVCLHDYAKEEVQTLSVDEMNRVEKRLHRLRNGLWKNGTRVKRLQAVNKKLNIFEARIDKGNRMLFSIYYDSDLLETIILVFRLSLHHDDVIRIARTIVDDDLDYELYQTEEIETTESFEQFANHHKELWKNDYYFHQFQQLKAYEIDEETLTRFMMKQDEDLEEFWEMKLRLTSEQRSLLKMDLPLLISGTAGSGKTTILIHKLLEGPAVSKLYITYSKQLRDEAEKQFLSLVKGLDEEEEYKRQTTFLTFKDFLKRHMEERFQTIVTKDHFIQYYQKLSKGQHLEKEFPALMLWEEFRGVIKGGLFQSSHTFLSENEYVALSSNEAPNFYKNRKKVYRIFLSYQEYLAKHYLIDEQDLLQKLLKLDLPSFEMVLCDEIQDLTMHHIKLLFKLANNKPNRLMFAGDDHQVVHHSGFRWENVKNAFYHTFKIGISDVHSLSKNFRNTGNIASFAREINQLQKDYTDFKYKSDQTVPFQYGEMPKLLKDIEDHALFPTFNHFGPYDAILIRDEESKEQLTKDLAQSSKQPLLFTIYEAKGLEFRKVLLWKILHDESSEAKQWKKIVNRINKNELFQDDLVMQRFIRYEASLLYVAVTRGMKECWIYDGPTSADIWNMEHIQKQLEIQTSVNLQKEDIDYSDADWKERGDLFFKRGLYDQAKNCYLHVSADEEVKNRILVCRAYIEKQHANYEEAGNLFRNAQLYDEAIECFEVAEQYAAIFKICKRADPAEKNPKWISLKNEYKIKEFDSNKQWVGSGIYCKRQRYYKEALLRFEIDGDDQTDSINDVYHLAINDTNLPLEELKKIGHFFKTSAKYRDEQKVNNIQTRLDFLRDLAYIKDMLQLIQPDYNDYGENLIVETFKVNNQLKNLTPHFSFEDPHVQYIFALMAENLGMSEGTIRVMLKRAADKNHPQAQFTLGAMLEDINQMEEAVYYYKKAANQQHPFATFNLANYYLSVNNAKEGMYWMNHALELKFEDAYSELAYHLFKGDVIPKDEKRAELLQREYKKVVQERKKQETLLKNQVETRKKEIDRMYSINVQSAPKNNFQISFF
;
A
#
# COMPACT_ATOMS: atom_id res chain seq x y z
N MET A 1 -5.94 20.72 28.94
CA MET A 1 -6.09 21.92 28.10
C MET A 1 -4.86 22.79 28.34
N TYR A 2 -4.44 23.68 27.45
CA TYR A 2 -3.33 24.59 27.77
C TYR A 2 -3.85 25.74 28.63
N THR A 3 -3.06 26.17 29.61
CA THR A 3 -3.31 27.40 30.38
C THR A 3 -2.70 28.58 29.62
N VAL A 4 -3.35 29.74 29.60
CA VAL A 4 -2.98 30.87 28.72
C VAL A 4 -2.82 32.15 29.51
N CYS A 5 -1.67 32.76 29.37
CA CYS A 5 -1.22 33.95 30.09
C CYS A 5 -0.88 35.08 29.11
N LEU A 6 -1.00 36.33 29.55
CA LEU A 6 -0.73 37.56 28.81
C LEU A 6 0.36 38.38 29.52
N HIS A 7 1.50 38.60 28.84
CA HIS A 7 2.51 39.53 29.32
C HIS A 7 1.95 40.96 29.45
N ASP A 8 2.59 41.86 30.19
CA ASP A 8 2.03 43.20 30.41
C ASP A 8 1.85 43.99 29.11
N TYR A 9 2.80 43.86 28.17
CA TYR A 9 2.66 44.37 26.79
C TYR A 9 1.45 43.83 26.02
N ALA A 10 0.96 42.63 26.34
CA ALA A 10 -0.28 42.07 25.79
C ALA A 10 -1.51 42.59 26.55
N LYS A 11 -1.46 42.71 27.89
CA LYS A 11 -2.53 43.31 28.71
C LYS A 11 -2.77 44.79 28.38
N GLU A 12 -1.73 45.51 27.99
CA GLU A 12 -1.82 46.88 27.46
C GLU A 12 -2.53 46.91 26.11
N GLU A 13 -2.15 46.03 25.17
CA GLU A 13 -2.79 45.96 23.84
C GLU A 13 -4.31 45.72 23.91
N VAL A 14 -4.82 44.91 24.85
CA VAL A 14 -6.28 44.68 25.05
C VAL A 14 -7.06 46.00 25.12
N GLN A 15 -6.49 47.04 25.72
CA GLN A 15 -7.14 48.34 25.93
C GLN A 15 -7.19 49.22 24.67
N THR A 16 -6.58 48.76 23.57
CA THR A 16 -6.39 49.53 22.33
C THR A 16 -6.95 48.84 21.07
N LEU A 17 -7.31 47.56 21.15
CA LEU A 17 -7.87 46.80 20.03
C LEU A 17 -9.34 47.17 19.77
N SER A 18 -9.74 47.19 18.50
CA SER A 18 -11.17 47.27 18.16
C SER A 18 -11.90 45.96 18.49
N VAL A 19 -13.22 46.01 18.68
CA VAL A 19 -14.05 44.83 18.97
C VAL A 19 -13.89 43.74 17.90
N ASP A 20 -13.79 44.11 16.63
CA ASP A 20 -13.58 43.18 15.51
C ASP A 20 -12.19 42.53 15.50
N GLU A 21 -11.18 43.18 16.07
CA GLU A 21 -9.84 42.62 16.25
C GLU A 21 -9.79 41.74 17.48
N MET A 22 -10.39 42.17 18.59
CA MET A 22 -10.48 41.37 19.82
C MET A 22 -11.24 40.05 19.57
N ASN A 23 -12.35 40.07 18.82
CA ASN A 23 -13.06 38.86 18.37
C ASN A 23 -12.18 37.91 17.54
N ARG A 24 -11.21 38.42 16.76
CA ARG A 24 -10.24 37.58 16.02
C ARG A 24 -9.15 37.05 16.95
N VAL A 25 -8.66 37.87 17.87
CA VAL A 25 -7.63 37.54 18.86
C VAL A 25 -8.14 36.47 19.81
N GLU A 26 -9.32 36.62 20.40
CA GLU A 26 -9.96 35.60 21.26
C GLU A 26 -10.14 34.27 20.51
N LYS A 27 -10.66 34.32 19.27
CA LYS A 27 -10.79 33.13 18.40
C LYS A 27 -9.44 32.49 18.03
N ARG A 28 -8.32 33.18 18.23
CA ARG A 28 -6.97 32.60 18.17
C ARG A 28 -6.53 32.08 19.55
N LEU A 29 -6.66 32.85 20.63
CA LEU A 29 -6.34 32.44 22.00
C LEU A 29 -7.06 31.14 22.38
N HIS A 30 -8.37 31.03 22.16
CA HIS A 30 -9.16 29.81 22.39
C HIS A 30 -8.63 28.62 21.55
N ARG A 31 -8.11 28.86 20.35
CA ARG A 31 -7.47 27.83 19.53
C ARG A 31 -6.09 27.44 20.04
N LEU A 32 -5.29 28.37 20.56
CA LEU A 32 -4.02 28.04 21.23
C LEU A 32 -4.29 27.24 22.52
N ARG A 33 -5.26 27.69 23.35
CA ARG A 33 -5.75 27.02 24.56
C ARG A 33 -6.15 25.55 24.32
N ASN A 34 -6.74 25.27 23.16
CA ASN A 34 -7.17 23.92 22.75
C ASN A 34 -6.15 23.18 21.86
N GLY A 35 -4.91 23.66 21.72
CA GLY A 35 -3.87 22.99 20.91
C GLY A 35 -4.07 23.03 19.38
N LEU A 36 -4.97 23.89 18.89
CA LEU A 36 -5.37 23.99 17.47
C LEU A 36 -4.46 24.95 16.68
N TRP A 37 -3.15 24.63 16.69
CA TRP A 37 -2.07 25.43 16.12
C TRP A 37 -2.11 25.60 14.58
N LYS A 38 -2.76 24.67 13.87
CA LYS A 38 -2.93 24.67 12.40
C LYS A 38 -4.35 25.12 11.99
N ASN A 39 -4.58 25.26 10.68
CA ASN A 39 -5.83 25.72 10.04
C ASN A 39 -6.37 27.06 10.57
N GLY A 40 -6.09 28.14 9.84
CA GLY A 40 -6.42 29.51 10.22
C GLY A 40 -5.40 30.14 11.17
N THR A 41 -5.04 29.47 12.27
CA THR A 41 -4.12 30.01 13.30
C THR A 41 -2.64 30.03 12.88
N ARG A 42 -2.18 29.05 12.09
CA ARG A 42 -0.81 28.94 11.50
C ARG A 42 0.33 29.48 12.39
N VAL A 43 0.82 28.63 13.30
CA VAL A 43 1.97 28.94 14.17
C VAL A 43 3.32 28.63 13.52
N LYS A 44 4.35 29.44 13.81
CA LYS A 44 5.75 29.24 13.39
C LYS A 44 6.75 29.80 14.42
N ARG A 45 7.86 29.11 14.69
CA ARG A 45 8.96 29.60 15.55
C ARG A 45 9.86 30.61 14.82
N LEU A 46 10.29 31.67 15.51
CA LEU A 46 11.22 32.67 14.99
C LEU A 46 12.67 32.21 15.20
N GLN A 47 13.40 31.95 14.10
CA GLN A 47 14.78 31.44 14.15
C GLN A 47 15.86 32.55 14.23
N ALA A 48 15.49 33.82 13.99
CA ALA A 48 16.41 34.96 13.87
C ALA A 48 16.58 35.79 15.17
N VAL A 49 16.34 35.15 16.31
CA VAL A 49 16.26 35.71 17.67
C VAL A 49 17.12 34.82 18.61
N ASN A 50 17.57 35.35 19.75
CA ASN A 50 18.61 34.73 20.57
C ASN A 50 18.21 33.35 21.15
N LYS A 51 19.19 32.47 21.36
CA LYS A 51 18.99 31.05 21.73
C LYS A 51 18.44 30.80 23.14
N LYS A 52 18.26 31.83 23.98
CA LYS A 52 17.72 31.71 25.34
C LYS A 52 16.21 31.41 25.38
N LEU A 53 15.42 31.91 24.41
CA LEU A 53 13.96 31.98 24.55
C LEU A 53 13.23 31.62 23.24
N ASN A 54 12.16 30.84 23.33
CA ASN A 54 11.48 30.23 22.18
C ASN A 54 10.26 31.03 21.73
N ILE A 55 10.48 32.13 20.99
CA ILE A 55 9.37 32.95 20.47
C ILE A 55 8.76 32.31 19.21
N PHE A 56 7.42 32.25 19.20
CA PHE A 56 6.56 31.83 18.09
C PHE A 56 5.69 33.00 17.61
N GLU A 57 5.40 33.04 16.30
CA GLU A 57 4.32 33.84 15.71
C GLU A 57 3.08 32.95 15.47
N ALA A 58 1.88 33.44 15.78
CA ALA A 58 0.59 32.89 15.32
C ALA A 58 -0.10 33.89 14.39
N ARG A 59 -0.69 33.40 13.29
CA ARG A 59 -1.41 34.24 12.33
C ARG A 59 -2.83 34.57 12.80
N ILE A 60 -3.13 35.85 12.97
CA ILE A 60 -4.48 36.32 13.31
C ILE A 60 -5.31 36.39 12.02
N ASP A 61 -4.86 37.24 11.09
CA ASP A 61 -5.44 37.45 9.76
C ASP A 61 -4.35 37.62 8.68
N LYS A 62 -4.61 38.35 7.59
CA LYS A 62 -3.62 38.57 6.53
C LYS A 62 -2.38 39.31 7.04
N GLY A 63 -2.56 40.46 7.68
CA GLY A 63 -1.48 41.35 8.11
C GLY A 63 -0.92 40.99 9.49
N ASN A 64 -1.79 40.63 10.44
CA ASN A 64 -1.42 40.65 11.85
C ASN A 64 -0.97 39.29 12.42
N ARG A 65 -0.12 39.35 13.43
CA ARG A 65 0.52 38.23 14.14
C ARG A 65 0.43 38.42 15.65
N MET A 66 0.26 37.33 16.37
CA MET A 66 0.37 37.25 17.82
C MET A 66 1.75 36.65 18.15
N LEU A 67 2.49 37.23 19.09
CA LEU A 67 3.81 36.73 19.51
C LEU A 67 3.71 36.12 20.90
N PHE A 68 4.26 34.92 21.07
CA PHE A 68 4.14 34.14 22.29
C PHE A 68 5.32 33.18 22.48
N SER A 69 5.57 32.77 23.72
CA SER A 69 6.36 31.57 24.04
C SER A 69 5.39 30.44 24.45
N ILE A 70 5.90 29.22 24.60
CA ILE A 70 5.10 28.10 25.09
C ILE A 70 5.85 27.44 26.24
N TYR A 71 5.15 27.37 27.36
CA TYR A 71 5.53 27.00 28.71
C TYR A 71 5.14 25.58 29.16
N TYR A 72 5.51 25.23 30.40
CA TYR A 72 5.04 24.13 31.25
C TYR A 72 5.33 24.52 32.73
N ASP A 73 4.97 23.73 33.74
CA ASP A 73 5.22 24.06 35.14
C ASP A 73 5.54 22.79 35.94
N SER A 74 6.56 22.81 36.81
CA SER A 74 6.99 21.64 37.59
C SER A 74 6.12 21.35 38.81
N ASP A 75 5.49 22.38 39.36
CA ASP A 75 4.84 22.35 40.67
C ASP A 75 3.32 22.23 40.49
N LEU A 76 2.79 22.81 39.40
CA LEU A 76 1.41 22.67 38.95
C LEU A 76 1.20 21.53 37.93
N LEU A 77 2.28 21.00 37.34
CA LEU A 77 2.28 19.94 36.31
C LEU A 77 1.51 20.29 35.00
N GLU A 78 1.21 21.58 34.75
CA GLU A 78 0.41 22.06 33.62
C GLU A 78 1.23 22.69 32.47
N THR A 79 0.66 22.66 31.25
CA THR A 79 1.27 23.31 30.06
C THR A 79 0.72 24.73 29.83
N ILE A 80 1.55 25.75 30.03
CA ILE A 80 1.16 27.18 29.94
C ILE A 80 1.59 27.79 28.58
N ILE A 81 0.98 28.92 28.19
CA ILE A 81 1.26 29.68 26.96
C ILE A 81 1.28 31.19 27.31
N LEU A 82 2.46 31.82 27.30
CA LEU A 82 2.59 33.27 27.48
C LEU A 82 2.57 34.04 26.16
N VAL A 83 1.55 34.87 25.98
CA VAL A 83 1.44 35.80 24.86
C VAL A 83 2.09 37.14 25.20
N PHE A 84 3.13 37.51 24.45
CA PHE A 84 3.84 38.79 24.58
C PHE A 84 3.13 39.93 23.84
N ARG A 85 2.51 39.65 22.69
CA ARG A 85 1.81 40.62 21.83
C ARG A 85 0.57 39.96 21.22
N LEU A 86 -0.59 40.61 21.33
CA LEU A 86 -1.88 40.13 20.84
C LEU A 86 -2.10 40.42 19.35
N SER A 87 -1.65 41.57 18.83
CA SER A 87 -1.82 41.93 17.41
C SER A 87 -0.73 42.87 16.88
N LEU A 88 0.28 42.30 16.23
CA LEU A 88 1.44 42.99 15.66
C LEU A 88 1.46 42.84 14.13
N HIS A 89 1.81 43.89 13.38
CA HIS A 89 1.96 43.78 11.93
C HIS A 89 3.18 42.92 11.55
N HIS A 90 3.06 42.10 10.50
CA HIS A 90 4.04 41.05 10.22
C HIS A 90 5.49 41.52 9.95
N ASP A 91 5.68 42.75 9.47
CA ASP A 91 7.02 43.33 9.23
C ASP A 91 7.76 43.67 10.53
N ASP A 92 7.02 44.03 11.59
CA ASP A 92 7.59 44.44 12.88
C ASP A 92 8.00 43.24 13.76
N VAL A 93 7.54 42.03 13.42
CA VAL A 93 7.74 40.78 14.18
C VAL A 93 9.21 40.56 14.58
N ILE A 94 10.15 40.69 13.64
CA ILE A 94 11.58 40.42 13.92
C ILE A 94 12.20 41.53 14.79
N ARG A 95 11.69 42.78 14.69
CA ARG A 95 12.18 43.89 15.52
C ARG A 95 11.71 43.74 16.96
N ILE A 96 10.41 43.54 17.17
CA ILE A 96 9.79 43.43 18.50
C ILE A 96 10.24 42.14 19.21
N ALA A 97 10.36 41.01 18.50
CA ALA A 97 10.85 39.77 19.08
C ALA A 97 12.30 39.83 19.58
N ARG A 98 13.12 40.79 19.11
CA ARG A 98 14.47 41.01 19.66
C ARG A 98 14.41 41.75 20.99
N THR A 99 13.61 42.82 21.09
CA THR A 99 13.44 43.57 22.34
C THR A 99 12.96 42.67 23.49
N ILE A 100 11.98 41.78 23.24
CA ILE A 100 11.46 40.79 24.20
C ILE A 100 12.55 39.84 24.77
N VAL A 101 13.73 39.77 24.14
CA VAL A 101 14.82 38.83 24.46
C VAL A 101 16.08 39.53 25.02
N ASP A 102 16.07 40.86 25.05
CA ASP A 102 17.06 41.67 25.78
C ASP A 102 16.54 42.10 27.18
N ASP A 103 15.24 41.93 27.47
CA ASP A 103 14.68 41.98 28.83
C ASP A 103 15.01 40.68 29.61
N ASP A 104 15.61 40.80 30.81
CA ASP A 104 15.86 39.65 31.69
C ASP A 104 14.54 39.20 32.36
N LEU A 105 13.83 38.28 31.70
CA LEU A 105 12.61 37.64 32.19
C LEU A 105 12.92 36.67 33.35
N ASP A 106 12.57 37.10 34.56
CA ASP A 106 12.40 36.22 35.72
C ASP A 106 11.03 35.53 35.67
N TYR A 107 10.96 34.29 36.18
CA TYR A 107 9.91 33.32 35.92
C TYR A 107 9.15 32.87 37.17
N GLU A 108 9.76 32.95 38.36
CA GLU A 108 9.15 32.50 39.63
C GLU A 108 8.02 33.43 40.15
N LEU A 109 7.89 34.63 39.59
CA LEU A 109 7.01 35.72 40.07
C LEU A 109 5.50 35.52 39.84
N TYR A 110 5.06 34.34 39.39
CA TYR A 110 3.79 34.19 38.69
C TYR A 110 3.03 32.91 39.05
N GLN A 111 2.30 32.96 40.17
CA GLN A 111 1.53 31.85 40.71
C GLN A 111 0.04 31.95 40.33
N THR A 112 -0.63 30.80 40.25
CA THR A 112 -2.06 30.68 39.96
C THR A 112 -2.93 30.94 41.19
N GLU A 113 -3.93 31.82 41.07
CA GLU A 113 -5.05 31.89 42.02
C GLU A 113 -6.27 31.12 41.50
N GLU A 114 -6.90 30.33 42.37
CA GLU A 114 -8.21 29.73 42.12
C GLU A 114 -9.32 30.79 42.24
N ILE A 115 -10.31 30.76 41.34
CA ILE A 115 -11.44 31.70 41.36
C ILE A 115 -12.75 30.92 41.26
N GLU A 116 -13.48 30.81 42.37
CA GLU A 116 -14.89 30.37 42.36
C GLU A 116 -15.87 31.55 42.16
N THR A 117 -17.08 31.21 41.71
CA THR A 117 -18.32 32.02 41.75
C THR A 117 -18.55 33.15 40.70
N THR A 118 -19.55 32.89 39.85
CA THR A 118 -20.71 33.77 39.51
C THR A 118 -20.57 35.28 39.23
N GLU A 119 -19.41 35.85 38.92
CA GLU A 119 -19.33 37.22 38.35
C GLU A 119 -19.70 37.28 36.85
N SER A 120 -20.05 38.47 36.35
CA SER A 120 -20.20 38.71 34.90
C SER A 120 -18.85 39.00 34.24
N PHE A 121 -18.75 38.73 32.93
CA PHE A 121 -17.48 38.75 32.19
C PHE A 121 -16.71 40.08 32.26
N GLU A 122 -17.41 41.23 32.20
CA GLU A 122 -16.77 42.55 32.31
C GLU A 122 -16.28 42.87 33.74
N GLN A 123 -16.86 42.25 34.77
CA GLN A 123 -16.40 42.41 36.16
C GLN A 123 -15.18 41.52 36.40
N PHE A 124 -15.28 40.24 36.03
CA PHE A 124 -14.19 39.26 36.08
C PHE A 124 -12.94 39.75 35.34
N ALA A 125 -13.09 40.33 34.14
CA ALA A 125 -11.97 40.85 33.34
C ALA A 125 -11.31 42.11 33.93
N ASN A 126 -12.02 42.90 34.74
CA ASN A 126 -11.45 44.06 35.43
C ASN A 126 -10.76 43.68 36.74
N HIS A 127 -11.34 42.76 37.54
CA HIS A 127 -10.74 42.31 38.81
C HIS A 127 -9.39 41.60 38.61
N HIS A 128 -9.30 40.67 37.66
CA HIS A 128 -8.14 39.77 37.56
C HIS A 128 -7.03 40.27 36.62
N LYS A 129 -7.06 41.56 36.25
CA LYS A 129 -6.18 42.16 35.22
C LYS A 129 -4.68 42.00 35.50
N GLU A 130 -4.26 41.86 36.75
CA GLU A 130 -2.84 41.77 37.12
C GLU A 130 -2.28 40.33 37.09
N LEU A 131 -3.09 39.30 37.34
CA LEU A 131 -2.64 37.91 37.60
C LEU A 131 -2.06 37.14 36.39
N TRP A 132 -2.35 37.54 35.15
CA TRP A 132 -2.30 36.63 33.99
C TRP A 132 -0.90 36.35 33.41
N LYS A 133 0.06 35.85 34.18
CA LYS A 133 1.44 35.52 33.75
C LYS A 133 1.80 34.10 34.31
N ASN A 134 2.82 33.37 33.86
CA ASN A 134 3.85 33.62 32.84
C ASN A 134 4.06 32.37 31.93
N ASP A 135 5.26 31.77 31.90
CA ASP A 135 5.76 30.63 31.07
C ASP A 135 7.09 29.90 31.81
N TYR A 136 7.74 27.73 32.39
CA TYR A 136 8.92 26.75 32.49
C TYR A 136 8.88 25.58 31.47
N TYR A 137 9.85 25.47 30.54
CA TYR A 137 10.23 24.23 29.82
C TYR A 137 9.51 23.66 28.56
N PHE A 138 8.63 24.31 27.75
CA PHE A 138 8.20 23.70 26.44
C PHE A 138 9.27 23.79 25.34
N HIS A 139 10.38 23.11 25.58
CA HIS A 139 11.42 22.80 24.62
C HIS A 139 11.18 21.47 23.87
N GLN A 140 9.98 20.88 24.03
CA GLN A 140 9.61 19.51 23.60
C GLN A 140 9.01 19.40 22.18
N PHE A 141 8.95 20.48 21.39
CA PHE A 141 8.08 20.63 20.20
C PHE A 141 8.44 19.84 18.93
N GLN A 142 9.05 18.64 19.03
CA GLN A 142 9.63 17.93 17.88
C GLN A 142 8.86 16.71 17.31
N GLN A 143 7.88 16.10 18.01
CA GLN A 143 7.32 14.78 17.57
C GLN A 143 5.78 14.61 17.67
N LEU A 144 5.00 15.69 17.67
CA LEU A 144 3.55 15.70 17.99
C LEU A 144 2.60 15.20 16.87
N LYS A 145 2.91 14.06 16.27
CA LYS A 145 1.93 13.13 15.66
C LYS A 145 2.07 11.69 16.16
N ALA A 146 3.22 11.34 16.72
CA ALA A 146 3.42 10.12 17.49
C ALA A 146 3.50 10.51 18.97
N TYR A 147 2.34 10.79 19.59
CA TYR A 147 2.27 10.82 21.05
C TYR A 147 2.70 9.45 21.59
N GLU A 148 3.50 9.48 22.65
CA GLU A 148 3.57 8.34 23.55
C GLU A 148 2.27 8.34 24.36
N ILE A 149 1.58 7.21 24.51
CA ILE A 149 0.55 7.09 25.55
C ILE A 149 1.25 6.62 26.83
N ASP A 150 1.25 7.47 27.85
CA ASP A 150 1.63 7.11 29.22
C ASP A 150 0.56 6.20 29.88
N GLU A 151 0.99 5.47 30.91
CA GLU A 151 0.17 4.41 31.51
C GLU A 151 -1.09 4.93 32.22
N GLU A 152 -1.07 6.18 32.70
CA GLU A 152 -2.24 6.80 33.33
C GLU A 152 -3.28 7.25 32.30
N THR A 153 -2.83 7.91 31.22
CA THR A 153 -3.69 8.33 30.11
C THR A 153 -4.41 7.13 29.47
N LEU A 154 -3.70 6.01 29.28
CA LEU A 154 -4.30 4.77 28.76
C LEU A 154 -5.37 4.22 29.72
N THR A 155 -5.09 4.25 31.02
CA THR A 155 -6.06 3.86 32.07
C THR A 155 -7.33 4.71 32.03
N ARG A 156 -7.19 6.05 31.92
CA ARG A 156 -8.34 6.97 31.85
C ARG A 156 -9.22 6.70 30.62
N PHE A 157 -8.64 6.42 29.45
CA PHE A 157 -9.42 6.07 28.25
C PHE A 157 -10.17 4.74 28.41
N MET A 158 -9.56 3.70 28.99
CA MET A 158 -10.22 2.40 29.22
C MET A 158 -11.34 2.43 30.28
N MET A 159 -11.48 3.54 31.02
CA MET A 159 -12.50 3.74 32.05
C MET A 159 -13.71 4.59 31.62
N LYS A 160 -13.66 5.29 30.48
CA LYS A 160 -14.85 5.98 29.94
C LYS A 160 -15.94 4.96 29.59
N GLN A 161 -17.20 5.37 29.79
CA GLN A 161 -18.37 4.60 29.33
C GLN A 161 -18.87 5.10 27.97
N ASP A 162 -18.74 6.40 27.69
CA ASP A 162 -19.03 7.00 26.39
C ASP A 162 -17.75 7.09 25.54
N GLU A 163 -17.70 6.36 24.42
CA GLU A 163 -16.65 6.52 23.40
C GLU A 163 -17.05 7.61 22.39
N ASP A 164 -16.33 8.75 22.39
CA ASP A 164 -16.29 9.59 21.19
C ASP A 164 -15.44 8.88 20.13
N LEU A 165 -16.02 8.67 18.95
CA LEU A 165 -15.35 8.03 17.83
C LEU A 165 -14.05 8.76 17.45
N GLU A 166 -13.96 10.09 17.56
CA GLU A 166 -12.73 10.83 17.26
C GLU A 166 -11.62 10.58 18.30
N GLU A 167 -11.95 10.47 19.60
CA GLU A 167 -10.97 10.09 20.64
C GLU A 167 -10.44 8.66 20.42
N PHE A 168 -11.32 7.70 20.10
CA PHE A 168 -10.94 6.32 19.79
C PHE A 168 -10.08 6.21 18.52
N TRP A 169 -10.32 7.07 17.52
CA TRP A 169 -9.45 7.17 16.35
C TRP A 169 -8.08 7.79 16.67
N GLU A 170 -8.01 8.79 17.55
CA GLU A 170 -6.71 9.30 18.02
C GLU A 170 -5.90 8.23 18.77
N MET A 171 -6.52 7.48 19.68
CA MET A 171 -5.83 6.45 20.47
C MET A 171 -5.06 5.45 19.59
N LYS A 172 -5.69 4.97 18.50
CA LYS A 172 -5.09 4.00 17.56
C LYS A 172 -3.86 4.51 16.81
N LEU A 173 -3.67 5.83 16.72
CA LEU A 173 -2.57 6.47 16.00
C LEU A 173 -1.38 6.82 16.90
N ARG A 174 -1.52 6.69 18.22
CA ARG A 174 -0.43 6.90 19.19
C ARG A 174 0.34 5.59 19.42
N LEU A 175 1.49 5.69 20.08
CA LEU A 175 2.42 4.56 20.28
C LEU A 175 2.80 4.39 21.75
N THR A 176 3.26 3.19 22.13
CA THR A 176 4.01 2.99 23.38
C THR A 176 5.51 3.17 23.18
N SER A 177 6.26 3.31 24.27
CA SER A 177 7.74 3.35 24.29
C SER A 177 8.37 2.15 23.56
N GLU A 178 7.79 0.96 23.76
CA GLU A 178 8.16 -0.30 23.11
C GLU A 178 8.00 -0.18 21.58
N GLN A 179 6.80 0.15 21.10
CA GLN A 179 6.51 0.32 19.67
C GLN A 179 7.37 1.42 19.03
N ARG A 180 7.59 2.54 19.74
CA ARG A 180 8.47 3.65 19.32
C ARG A 180 9.94 3.25 19.26
N SER A 181 10.37 2.26 20.05
CA SER A 181 11.74 1.73 19.98
C SER A 181 11.95 0.90 18.70
N LEU A 182 10.97 0.08 18.32
CA LEU A 182 11.02 -0.74 17.11
C LEU A 182 11.01 0.10 15.83
N LEU A 183 10.29 1.23 15.80
CA LEU A 183 10.35 2.16 14.67
C LEU A 183 11.76 2.69 14.39
N LYS A 184 12.59 2.87 15.42
CA LYS A 184 13.96 3.40 15.27
C LYS A 184 14.96 2.37 14.75
N MET A 185 14.54 1.12 14.52
CA MET A 185 15.41 0.06 14.02
C MET A 185 15.56 0.11 12.49
N ASP A 186 16.75 -0.27 12.02
CA ASP A 186 17.04 -0.48 10.61
C ASP A 186 16.33 -1.72 10.06
N LEU A 187 16.17 -1.78 8.73
CA LEU A 187 15.60 -2.94 8.03
C LEU A 187 16.70 -3.95 7.65
N PRO A 188 16.43 -5.27 7.58
CA PRO A 188 15.12 -5.92 7.71
C PRO A 188 14.62 -6.05 9.15
N LEU A 189 13.32 -5.87 9.35
CA LEU A 189 12.67 -5.98 10.66
C LEU A 189 11.51 -7.00 10.63
N LEU A 190 11.49 -7.91 11.61
CA LEU A 190 10.43 -8.91 11.80
C LEU A 190 9.72 -8.67 13.14
N ILE A 191 8.40 -8.47 13.13
CA ILE A 191 7.59 -8.20 14.32
C ILE A 191 6.57 -9.34 14.53
N SER A 192 6.57 -9.92 15.73
CA SER A 192 5.49 -10.77 16.22
C SER A 192 4.72 -10.05 17.32
N GLY A 193 3.44 -10.41 17.50
CA GLY A 193 2.63 -9.83 18.56
C GLY A 193 1.19 -10.30 18.47
N THR A 194 0.58 -10.53 19.62
CA THR A 194 -0.79 -11.03 19.75
C THR A 194 -1.85 -10.06 19.21
N ALA A 195 -3.11 -10.49 19.13
CA ALA A 195 -4.24 -9.64 18.78
C ALA A 195 -4.33 -8.40 19.70
N GLY A 196 -4.31 -7.19 19.11
CA GLY A 196 -4.36 -5.92 19.85
C GLY A 196 -3.01 -5.28 20.19
N SER A 197 -1.88 -5.94 19.89
CA SER A 197 -0.52 -5.43 20.20
C SER A 197 -0.05 -4.20 19.40
N GLY A 198 -0.78 -3.79 18.35
CA GLY A 198 -0.48 -2.58 17.56
C GLY A 198 0.43 -2.77 16.34
N LYS A 199 0.69 -4.01 15.90
CA LYS A 199 1.53 -4.34 14.73
C LYS A 199 1.32 -3.43 13.50
N THR A 200 0.07 -3.32 13.04
CA THR A 200 -0.34 -2.50 11.89
C THR A 200 0.00 -1.02 12.08
N THR A 201 -0.20 -0.48 13.30
CA THR A 201 0.15 0.90 13.65
C THR A 201 1.66 1.16 13.47
N ILE A 202 2.53 0.21 13.85
CA ILE A 202 3.98 0.32 13.62
C ILE A 202 4.30 0.36 12.12
N LEU A 203 3.71 -0.53 11.31
CA LEU A 203 3.92 -0.51 9.85
C LEU A 203 3.50 0.83 9.23
N ILE A 204 2.36 1.38 9.67
CA ILE A 204 1.83 2.67 9.19
C ILE A 204 2.75 3.84 9.61
N HIS A 205 3.28 3.85 10.84
CA HIS A 205 4.24 4.89 11.24
C HIS A 205 5.57 4.76 10.50
N LYS A 206 6.04 3.55 10.16
CA LYS A 206 7.26 3.36 9.35
C LYS A 206 7.12 3.93 7.93
N LEU A 207 5.90 3.97 7.37
CA LEU A 207 5.62 4.68 6.09
C LEU A 207 5.88 6.19 6.15
N LEU A 208 6.01 6.80 7.33
CA LEU A 208 6.38 8.21 7.50
C LEU A 208 7.89 8.46 7.35
N GLU A 209 8.73 7.43 7.21
CA GLU A 209 10.17 7.61 6.98
C GLU A 209 10.45 8.01 5.52
N GLY A 210 11.02 9.20 5.31
CA GLY A 210 11.50 9.69 4.01
C GLY A 210 10.39 10.03 3.02
N PRO A 211 10.08 11.32 2.76
CA PRO A 211 8.95 11.73 1.90
C PRO A 211 9.04 11.15 0.49
N ALA A 212 10.23 11.25 -0.13
CA ALA A 212 10.51 10.84 -1.51
C ALA A 212 10.79 9.32 -1.70
N VAL A 213 10.74 8.52 -0.63
CA VAL A 213 11.08 7.09 -0.66
C VAL A 213 9.88 6.29 -1.16
N SER A 214 10.03 5.55 -2.27
CA SER A 214 8.93 4.74 -2.81
C SER A 214 8.60 3.54 -1.93
N LYS A 215 7.34 3.45 -1.50
CA LYS A 215 6.84 2.50 -0.49
C LYS A 215 5.69 1.65 -1.03
N LEU A 216 5.69 0.38 -0.64
CA LEU A 216 4.57 -0.53 -0.79
C LEU A 216 4.12 -1.03 0.59
N TYR A 217 2.85 -0.80 0.93
CA TYR A 217 2.14 -1.56 1.96
C TYR A 217 1.28 -2.62 1.28
N ILE A 218 1.44 -3.88 1.68
CA ILE A 218 0.70 -5.01 1.11
C ILE A 218 0.23 -5.99 2.18
N THR A 219 -0.96 -6.54 1.98
CA THR A 219 -1.55 -7.57 2.84
C THR A 219 -2.55 -8.42 2.03
N TYR A 220 -3.12 -9.46 2.62
CA TYR A 220 -4.15 -10.28 1.99
C TYR A 220 -5.56 -9.66 2.14
N SER A 221 -5.83 -8.99 3.27
CA SER A 221 -7.15 -8.43 3.56
C SER A 221 -7.38 -7.05 2.93
N LYS A 222 -8.42 -6.93 2.09
CA LYS A 222 -8.85 -5.63 1.54
C LYS A 222 -9.23 -4.64 2.66
N GLN A 223 -9.97 -5.09 3.66
CA GLN A 223 -10.42 -4.23 4.77
C GLN A 223 -9.23 -3.69 5.57
N LEU A 224 -8.22 -4.52 5.84
CA LEU A 224 -7.01 -4.08 6.54
C LEU A 224 -6.22 -3.07 5.70
N ARG A 225 -6.13 -3.26 4.38
CA ARG A 225 -5.51 -2.31 3.46
C ARG A 225 -6.26 -0.97 3.41
N ASP A 226 -7.58 -0.99 3.24
CA ASP A 226 -8.43 0.21 3.19
C ASP A 226 -8.34 1.03 4.50
N GLU A 227 -8.28 0.34 5.65
CA GLU A 227 -8.17 0.97 6.97
C GLU A 227 -6.74 1.47 7.27
N ALA A 228 -5.69 0.75 6.87
CA ALA A 228 -4.31 1.20 6.99
C ALA A 228 -4.01 2.43 6.10
N GLU A 229 -4.57 2.46 4.89
CA GLU A 229 -4.50 3.59 3.96
C GLU A 229 -5.17 4.85 4.58
N LYS A 230 -6.36 4.69 5.16
CA LYS A 230 -7.08 5.75 5.90
C LYS A 230 -6.27 6.29 7.11
N GLN A 231 -5.66 5.41 7.90
CA GLN A 231 -4.84 5.81 9.05
C GLN A 231 -3.56 6.54 8.62
N PHE A 232 -2.87 6.04 7.59
CA PHE A 232 -1.73 6.71 6.98
C PHE A 232 -2.09 8.11 6.47
N LEU A 233 -3.20 8.26 5.74
CA LEU A 233 -3.66 9.56 5.25
C LEU A 233 -3.95 10.54 6.40
N SER A 234 -4.47 10.08 7.54
CA SER A 234 -4.63 10.91 8.76
C SER A 234 -3.27 11.36 9.33
N LEU A 235 -2.31 10.44 9.42
CA LEU A 235 -0.93 10.74 9.87
C LEU A 235 -0.16 11.65 8.91
N VAL A 236 -0.47 11.64 7.61
CA VAL A 236 0.16 12.52 6.60
C VAL A 236 -0.52 13.90 6.50
N LYS A 237 -1.83 14.00 6.71
CA LYS A 237 -2.64 15.23 6.59
C LYS A 237 -2.03 16.42 7.36
N GLY A 238 -1.62 17.47 6.65
CA GLY A 238 -1.01 18.67 7.20
C GLY A 238 0.48 18.55 7.58
N LEU A 239 1.20 17.56 7.05
CA LEU A 239 2.67 17.59 6.96
C LEU A 239 3.10 18.48 5.78
N ASP A 240 4.30 19.06 5.83
CA ASP A 240 4.75 20.03 4.82
C ASP A 240 4.97 19.40 3.43
N GLU A 241 5.20 18.08 3.38
CA GLU A 241 5.41 17.27 2.17
C GLU A 241 4.26 16.29 1.91
N GLU A 242 3.05 16.59 2.43
CA GLU A 242 1.86 15.73 2.38
C GLU A 242 1.60 15.08 1.00
N GLU A 243 1.76 15.84 -0.09
CA GLU A 243 1.52 15.34 -1.45
C GLU A 243 2.62 14.41 -1.97
N GLU A 244 3.85 14.48 -1.44
CA GLU A 244 4.92 13.54 -1.80
C GLU A 244 4.74 12.20 -1.09
N TYR A 245 4.41 12.22 0.21
CA TYR A 245 4.03 11.01 0.95
C TYR A 245 2.88 10.25 0.27
N LYS A 246 1.86 10.96 -0.23
CA LYS A 246 0.75 10.37 -1.01
C LYS A 246 1.20 9.78 -2.35
N ARG A 247 2.07 10.47 -3.10
CA ARG A 247 2.58 9.98 -4.40
C ARG A 247 3.45 8.74 -4.27
N GLN A 248 4.32 8.71 -3.26
CA GLN A 248 5.34 7.67 -3.12
C GLN A 248 4.85 6.42 -2.38
N THR A 249 3.68 6.48 -1.72
CA THR A 249 3.15 5.37 -0.92
C THR A 249 2.01 4.65 -1.62
N THR A 250 2.21 3.37 -1.93
CA THR A 250 1.24 2.51 -2.61
C THR A 250 0.65 1.49 -1.64
N PHE A 251 -0.68 1.43 -1.55
CA PHE A 251 -1.42 0.42 -0.78
C PHE A 251 -2.06 -0.62 -1.73
N LEU A 252 -1.83 -1.91 -1.50
CA LEU A 252 -2.39 -3.01 -2.33
C LEU A 252 -2.81 -4.22 -1.51
N THR A 253 -3.73 -5.01 -2.06
CA THR A 253 -3.81 -6.44 -1.72
C THR A 253 -3.01 -7.29 -2.71
N PHE A 254 -2.67 -8.53 -2.34
CA PHE A 254 -2.13 -9.49 -3.32
C PHE A 254 -3.07 -9.71 -4.52
N LYS A 255 -4.39 -9.76 -4.31
CA LYS A 255 -5.41 -9.83 -5.38
C LYS A 255 -5.32 -8.63 -6.33
N ASP A 256 -5.10 -7.42 -5.80
CA ASP A 256 -4.90 -6.20 -6.60
C ASP A 256 -3.59 -6.23 -7.39
N PHE A 257 -2.49 -6.73 -6.78
CA PHE A 257 -1.19 -6.85 -7.45
C PHE A 257 -1.21 -7.90 -8.58
N LEU A 258 -1.81 -9.07 -8.33
CA LEU A 258 -1.92 -10.16 -9.30
C LEU A 258 -2.68 -9.70 -10.55
N LYS A 259 -3.87 -9.09 -10.38
CA LYS A 259 -4.71 -8.60 -11.48
C LYS A 259 -4.00 -7.58 -12.39
N ARG A 260 -3.07 -6.78 -11.85
CA ARG A 260 -2.30 -5.79 -12.63
C ARG A 260 -1.28 -6.41 -13.59
N HIS A 261 -0.90 -7.68 -13.41
CA HIS A 261 0.21 -8.32 -14.12
C HIS A 261 -0.19 -9.64 -14.84
N MET A 262 -1.49 -9.89 -15.07
CA MET A 262 -1.95 -11.06 -15.82
C MET A 262 -1.67 -10.91 -17.33
N GLU A 263 -1.07 -11.94 -17.94
CA GLU A 263 -0.79 -11.95 -19.38
C GLU A 263 -2.03 -12.21 -20.26
N GLU A 264 -3.05 -12.87 -19.70
CA GLU A 264 -4.27 -13.32 -20.38
C GLU A 264 -5.47 -12.68 -19.67
N ARG A 265 -6.12 -11.71 -20.32
CA ARG A 265 -7.05 -10.78 -19.65
C ARG A 265 -8.31 -11.44 -19.08
N PHE A 266 -8.76 -12.52 -19.70
CA PHE A 266 -10.06 -13.15 -19.40
C PHE A 266 -9.96 -14.53 -18.74
N GLN A 267 -8.75 -15.01 -18.45
CA GLN A 267 -8.52 -16.26 -17.72
C GLN A 267 -9.02 -16.11 -16.27
N THR A 268 -9.96 -16.96 -15.85
CA THR A 268 -10.56 -16.87 -14.51
C THR A 268 -9.59 -17.37 -13.44
N ILE A 269 -9.40 -16.56 -12.38
CA ILE A 269 -8.60 -16.94 -11.21
C ILE A 269 -9.47 -17.77 -10.25
N VAL A 270 -9.11 -19.02 -10.06
CA VAL A 270 -9.73 -19.96 -9.12
C VAL A 270 -9.38 -19.55 -7.69
N THR A 271 -10.42 -19.24 -6.92
CA THR A 271 -10.35 -18.99 -5.47
C THR A 271 -10.72 -20.26 -4.69
N LYS A 272 -10.53 -20.22 -3.37
CA LYS A 272 -11.07 -21.21 -2.40
C LYS A 272 -12.52 -21.58 -2.71
N ASP A 273 -13.37 -20.59 -2.99
CA ASP A 273 -14.80 -20.74 -3.28
C ASP A 273 -15.06 -21.61 -4.52
N HIS A 274 -14.34 -21.33 -5.61
CA HIS A 274 -14.36 -22.12 -6.84
C HIS A 274 -13.82 -23.54 -6.61
N PHE A 275 -12.76 -23.70 -5.80
CA PHE A 275 -12.23 -25.01 -5.44
C PHE A 275 -13.22 -25.85 -4.64
N ILE A 276 -13.91 -25.26 -3.66
CA ILE A 276 -14.94 -25.95 -2.88
C ILE A 276 -16.07 -26.42 -3.79
N GLN A 277 -16.53 -25.58 -4.73
CA GLN A 277 -17.56 -25.95 -5.70
C GLN A 277 -17.10 -27.07 -6.66
N TYR A 278 -15.85 -27.06 -7.12
CA TYR A 278 -15.22 -28.17 -7.84
C TYR A 278 -15.17 -29.44 -6.98
N TYR A 279 -14.75 -29.33 -5.72
CA TYR A 279 -14.60 -30.47 -4.84
C TYR A 279 -15.94 -31.12 -4.47
N GLN A 280 -16.98 -30.32 -4.22
CA GLN A 280 -18.36 -30.82 -4.06
C GLN A 280 -18.87 -31.58 -5.30
N LYS A 281 -18.53 -31.12 -6.51
CA LYS A 281 -18.83 -31.84 -7.76
C LYS A 281 -18.08 -33.19 -7.83
N LEU A 282 -16.87 -33.28 -7.29
CA LEU A 282 -16.02 -34.49 -7.24
C LEU A 282 -16.38 -35.47 -6.11
N SER A 283 -16.69 -34.97 -4.91
CA SER A 283 -16.98 -35.78 -3.72
C SER A 283 -18.41 -36.34 -3.69
N LYS A 284 -19.32 -35.81 -4.53
CA LYS A 284 -20.71 -36.26 -4.64
C LYS A 284 -20.84 -37.76 -4.91
N GLY A 285 -21.45 -38.48 -3.99
CA GLY A 285 -21.63 -39.94 -4.05
C GLY A 285 -20.43 -40.77 -3.58
N GLN A 286 -19.38 -40.13 -3.05
CA GLN A 286 -18.20 -40.77 -2.50
C GLN A 286 -18.02 -40.35 -1.02
N HIS A 287 -17.42 -41.20 -0.19
CA HIS A 287 -17.08 -40.83 1.20
C HIS A 287 -15.83 -39.93 1.32
N LEU A 288 -15.45 -39.26 0.23
CA LEU A 288 -14.24 -38.44 0.12
C LEU A 288 -14.19 -37.31 1.16
N GLU A 289 -15.28 -36.55 1.32
CA GLU A 289 -15.36 -35.40 2.25
C GLU A 289 -15.05 -35.77 3.71
N LYS A 290 -15.32 -37.03 4.12
CA LYS A 290 -15.03 -37.53 5.47
C LYS A 290 -13.57 -37.95 5.67
N GLU A 291 -12.83 -38.28 4.61
CA GLU A 291 -11.40 -38.61 4.68
C GLU A 291 -10.52 -37.39 4.33
N PHE A 292 -11.04 -36.47 3.51
CA PHE A 292 -10.35 -35.29 2.98
C PHE A 292 -11.28 -34.07 2.89
N PRO A 293 -11.49 -33.31 3.98
CA PRO A 293 -12.34 -32.12 3.94
C PRO A 293 -11.82 -31.07 2.95
N ALA A 294 -12.71 -30.47 2.15
CA ALA A 294 -12.36 -29.55 1.06
C ALA A 294 -11.44 -28.40 1.50
N LEU A 295 -11.70 -27.80 2.67
CA LEU A 295 -10.88 -26.71 3.22
C LEU A 295 -9.44 -27.15 3.54
N MET A 296 -9.27 -28.35 4.11
CA MET A 296 -7.94 -28.87 4.43
C MET A 296 -7.18 -29.24 3.16
N LEU A 297 -7.85 -29.78 2.14
CA LEU A 297 -7.25 -30.01 0.83
C LEU A 297 -6.81 -28.70 0.15
N TRP A 298 -7.64 -27.66 0.18
CA TRP A 298 -7.30 -26.36 -0.40
C TRP A 298 -6.03 -25.78 0.22
N GLU A 299 -5.92 -25.76 1.55
CA GLU A 299 -4.71 -25.23 2.21
C GLU A 299 -3.48 -26.15 2.03
N GLU A 300 -3.65 -27.48 1.93
CA GLU A 300 -2.54 -28.38 1.57
C GLU A 300 -2.07 -28.12 0.12
N PHE A 301 -2.99 -27.90 -0.83
CA PHE A 301 -2.67 -27.61 -2.23
C PHE A 301 -2.00 -26.24 -2.38
N ARG A 302 -2.61 -25.19 -1.80
CA ARG A 302 -2.14 -23.80 -1.82
C ARG A 302 -0.84 -23.63 -1.04
N GLY A 303 -0.80 -24.07 0.21
CA GLY A 303 0.30 -23.81 1.16
C GLY A 303 1.47 -24.78 1.04
N VAL A 304 1.20 -26.08 0.85
CA VAL A 304 2.24 -27.12 0.86
C VAL A 304 2.67 -27.51 -0.55
N ILE A 305 1.75 -28.02 -1.38
CA ILE A 305 2.12 -28.66 -2.66
C ILE A 305 2.56 -27.61 -3.70
N LYS A 306 1.75 -26.59 -3.97
CA LYS A 306 2.15 -25.44 -4.80
C LYS A 306 2.95 -24.40 -4.01
N GLY A 307 2.56 -24.14 -2.77
CA GLY A 307 3.20 -23.13 -1.92
C GLY A 307 4.68 -23.42 -1.68
N GLY A 308 5.02 -24.69 -1.47
CA GLY A 308 6.35 -25.28 -1.63
C GLY A 308 7.38 -24.91 -0.56
N LEU A 309 8.41 -25.73 -0.43
CA LEU A 309 9.64 -25.34 0.28
C LEU A 309 10.35 -24.23 -0.50
N PHE A 310 10.92 -23.25 0.22
CA PHE A 310 11.53 -22.07 -0.39
C PHE A 310 12.59 -22.41 -1.47
N GLN A 311 13.34 -23.50 -1.27
CA GLN A 311 14.40 -23.94 -2.17
C GLN A 311 13.93 -24.66 -3.45
N SER A 312 12.67 -25.11 -3.55
CA SER A 312 12.25 -25.89 -4.73
C SER A 312 12.27 -25.02 -6.00
N SER A 313 12.85 -25.60 -7.07
CA SER A 313 12.93 -25.04 -8.42
C SER A 313 11.79 -25.50 -9.33
N HIS A 314 10.93 -26.40 -8.85
CA HIS A 314 9.78 -26.93 -9.57
C HIS A 314 8.52 -26.09 -9.37
N THR A 315 7.57 -26.24 -10.30
CA THR A 315 6.25 -25.58 -10.30
C THR A 315 5.38 -25.98 -9.11
N PHE A 316 5.65 -27.14 -8.51
CA PHE A 316 5.08 -27.64 -7.26
C PHE A 316 5.95 -28.81 -6.80
N LEU A 317 5.80 -29.23 -5.54
CA LEU A 317 6.48 -30.43 -5.03
C LEU A 317 6.00 -31.67 -5.79
N SER A 318 6.91 -32.55 -6.19
CA SER A 318 6.58 -33.88 -6.72
C SER A 318 5.98 -34.80 -5.65
N GLU A 319 5.35 -35.92 -6.05
CA GLU A 319 4.82 -36.91 -5.09
C GLU A 319 5.91 -37.36 -4.09
N ASN A 320 7.14 -37.56 -4.57
CA ASN A 320 8.26 -37.99 -3.74
C ASN A 320 8.68 -36.92 -2.72
N GLU A 321 8.81 -35.66 -3.13
CA GLU A 321 9.12 -34.54 -2.22
C GLU A 321 8.01 -34.36 -1.17
N TYR A 322 6.75 -34.33 -1.61
CA TYR A 322 5.59 -34.14 -0.73
C TYR A 322 5.40 -35.32 0.25
N VAL A 323 5.64 -36.57 -0.19
CA VAL A 323 5.63 -37.74 0.70
C VAL A 323 6.82 -37.72 1.67
N ALA A 324 7.98 -37.16 1.29
CA ALA A 324 9.17 -37.09 2.14
C ALA A 324 9.12 -36.01 3.23
N LEU A 325 8.27 -34.98 3.12
CA LEU A 325 8.13 -33.92 4.14
C LEU A 325 7.87 -34.49 5.55
N SER A 326 8.43 -33.88 6.59
CA SER A 326 8.14 -34.28 7.97
C SER A 326 6.67 -34.02 8.35
N SER A 327 6.20 -34.62 9.45
CA SER A 327 4.88 -34.30 10.00
C SER A 327 4.78 -32.88 10.60
N ASN A 328 5.89 -32.13 10.62
CA ASN A 328 5.95 -30.72 11.02
C ASN A 328 5.73 -29.75 9.84
N GLU A 329 6.10 -30.15 8.62
CA GLU A 329 5.99 -29.34 7.41
C GLU A 329 4.64 -29.51 6.71
N ALA A 330 4.08 -30.72 6.73
CA ALA A 330 2.80 -31.06 6.11
C ALA A 330 1.98 -31.99 7.05
N PRO A 331 1.20 -31.43 7.99
CA PRO A 331 0.65 -32.19 9.11
C PRO A 331 -0.63 -32.98 8.77
N ASN A 332 -1.50 -32.43 7.93
CA ASN A 332 -2.91 -32.82 7.83
C ASN A 332 -3.10 -34.27 7.40
N PHE A 333 -2.44 -34.65 6.30
CA PHE A 333 -2.68 -35.91 5.63
C PHE A 333 -1.48 -36.84 5.68
N TYR A 334 -0.64 -36.76 6.72
CA TYR A 334 0.68 -37.45 6.75
C TYR A 334 0.60 -38.97 6.46
N LYS A 335 -0.48 -39.65 6.86
CA LYS A 335 -0.72 -41.09 6.57
C LYS A 335 -1.20 -41.36 5.13
N ASN A 336 -1.79 -40.36 4.48
CA ASN A 336 -2.60 -40.49 3.26
C ASN A 336 -2.08 -39.65 2.07
N ARG A 337 -0.91 -39.01 2.17
CA ARG A 337 -0.40 -38.05 1.17
C ARG A 337 -0.47 -38.53 -0.29
N LYS A 338 -0.25 -39.82 -0.56
CA LYS A 338 -0.38 -40.40 -1.92
C LYS A 338 -1.81 -40.32 -2.50
N LYS A 339 -2.86 -40.41 -1.67
CA LYS A 339 -4.26 -40.15 -2.09
C LYS A 339 -4.43 -38.67 -2.41
N VAL A 340 -3.98 -37.80 -1.50
CA VAL A 340 -4.07 -36.33 -1.64
C VAL A 340 -3.39 -35.82 -2.91
N TYR A 341 -2.19 -36.35 -3.22
CA TYR A 341 -1.46 -35.97 -4.43
C TYR A 341 -2.20 -36.37 -5.73
N ARG A 342 -2.97 -37.47 -5.73
CA ARG A 342 -3.82 -37.84 -6.87
C ARG A 342 -5.02 -36.89 -7.05
N ILE A 343 -5.61 -36.44 -5.94
CA ILE A 343 -6.67 -35.41 -5.98
C ILE A 343 -6.09 -34.09 -6.50
N PHE A 344 -4.87 -33.73 -6.08
CA PHE A 344 -4.14 -32.57 -6.59
C PHE A 344 -3.88 -32.64 -8.11
N LEU A 345 -3.43 -33.79 -8.64
CA LEU A 345 -3.25 -33.98 -10.08
C LEU A 345 -4.58 -33.81 -10.85
N SER A 346 -5.67 -34.41 -10.37
CA SER A 346 -7.00 -34.25 -11.00
C SER A 346 -7.51 -32.81 -10.95
N TYR A 347 -7.13 -32.04 -9.92
CA TYR A 347 -7.38 -30.59 -9.87
C TYR A 347 -6.55 -29.82 -10.91
N GLN A 348 -5.26 -30.14 -11.09
CA GLN A 348 -4.43 -29.55 -12.15
C GLN A 348 -4.96 -29.87 -13.56
N GLU A 349 -5.41 -31.11 -13.80
CA GLU A 349 -6.07 -31.52 -15.04
C GLU A 349 -7.34 -30.70 -15.29
N TYR A 350 -8.17 -30.49 -14.25
CA TYR A 350 -9.37 -29.67 -14.34
C TYR A 350 -9.05 -28.21 -14.68
N LEU A 351 -8.05 -27.59 -14.02
CA LEU A 351 -7.60 -26.23 -14.34
C LEU A 351 -7.21 -26.11 -15.82
N ALA A 352 -6.33 -26.98 -16.30
CA ALA A 352 -5.86 -26.96 -17.68
C ALA A 352 -6.99 -27.18 -18.70
N LYS A 353 -7.89 -28.15 -18.44
CA LYS A 353 -9.01 -28.54 -19.33
C LYS A 353 -10.11 -27.47 -19.45
N HIS A 354 -10.18 -26.56 -18.48
CA HIS A 354 -11.17 -25.48 -18.42
C HIS A 354 -10.55 -24.08 -18.63
N TYR A 355 -9.26 -23.99 -18.97
CA TYR A 355 -8.52 -22.72 -19.15
C TYR A 355 -8.62 -21.81 -17.91
N LEU A 356 -8.50 -22.41 -16.74
CA LEU A 356 -8.49 -21.78 -15.42
C LEU A 356 -7.06 -21.73 -14.86
N ILE A 357 -6.82 -20.83 -13.91
CA ILE A 357 -5.55 -20.71 -13.20
C ILE A 357 -5.79 -20.38 -11.72
N ASP A 358 -4.90 -20.77 -10.79
CA ASP A 358 -4.99 -20.30 -9.41
C ASP A 358 -3.92 -19.25 -9.04
N GLU A 359 -4.03 -18.75 -7.80
CA GLU A 359 -3.11 -17.77 -7.22
C GLU A 359 -1.63 -18.21 -7.27
N GLN A 360 -1.34 -19.47 -6.96
CA GLN A 360 0.04 -19.95 -6.85
C GLN A 360 0.66 -20.13 -8.23
N ASP A 361 -0.10 -20.61 -9.21
CA ASP A 361 0.32 -20.67 -10.62
C ASP A 361 0.64 -19.26 -11.16
N LEU A 362 -0.19 -18.26 -10.83
CA LEU A 362 0.04 -16.86 -11.20
C LEU A 362 1.30 -16.29 -10.52
N LEU A 363 1.47 -16.47 -9.21
CA LEU A 363 2.67 -16.01 -8.49
C LEU A 363 3.95 -16.56 -9.14
N GLN A 364 3.95 -17.81 -9.59
CA GLN A 364 5.09 -18.43 -10.28
C GLN A 364 5.33 -17.92 -11.71
N LYS A 365 4.28 -17.47 -12.43
CA LYS A 365 4.45 -16.68 -13.67
C LYS A 365 5.15 -15.35 -13.34
N LEU A 366 4.66 -14.60 -12.36
CA LEU A 366 5.21 -13.28 -11.96
C LEU A 366 6.66 -13.35 -11.43
N LEU A 367 7.01 -14.42 -10.72
CA LEU A 367 8.38 -14.65 -10.27
C LEU A 367 9.39 -14.83 -11.41
N LYS A 368 8.95 -15.00 -12.66
CA LYS A 368 9.79 -15.06 -13.86
C LYS A 368 9.87 -13.76 -14.68
N LEU A 369 8.95 -12.80 -14.47
CA LEU A 369 8.90 -11.52 -15.20
C LEU A 369 9.87 -10.46 -14.62
N ASP A 370 10.16 -9.38 -15.34
CA ASP A 370 10.75 -8.19 -14.71
C ASP A 370 9.62 -7.41 -14.01
N LEU A 371 9.80 -7.01 -12.75
CA LEU A 371 8.74 -6.43 -11.90
C LEU A 371 9.15 -5.07 -11.33
N PRO A 372 8.20 -4.14 -11.09
CA PRO A 372 8.51 -2.87 -10.43
C PRO A 372 9.07 -3.11 -9.03
N SER A 373 10.12 -2.36 -8.66
CA SER A 373 10.75 -2.46 -7.34
C SER A 373 10.58 -1.19 -6.52
N PHE A 374 10.28 -1.37 -5.24
CA PHE A 374 10.12 -0.31 -4.25
C PHE A 374 11.38 -0.14 -3.41
N GLU A 375 11.49 0.99 -2.71
CA GLU A 375 12.56 1.27 -1.76
C GLU A 375 12.23 0.80 -0.33
N MET A 376 10.95 0.65 -0.01
CA MET A 376 10.45 0.01 1.20
C MET A 376 9.23 -0.86 0.89
N VAL A 377 9.20 -2.08 1.41
CA VAL A 377 8.10 -3.05 1.26
C VAL A 377 7.70 -3.54 2.64
N LEU A 378 6.51 -3.14 3.08
CA LEU A 378 5.91 -3.54 4.35
C LEU A 378 4.80 -4.57 4.09
N CYS A 379 4.84 -5.68 4.83
CA CYS A 379 3.81 -6.70 4.77
C CYS A 379 3.17 -6.92 6.14
N ASP A 380 1.84 -6.85 6.19
CA ASP A 380 1.05 -7.20 7.37
C ASP A 380 0.36 -8.56 7.19
N GLU A 381 0.11 -9.24 8.31
CA GLU A 381 -0.45 -10.59 8.40
C GLU A 381 0.32 -11.66 7.59
N ILE A 382 1.66 -11.69 7.75
CA ILE A 382 2.54 -12.63 7.02
C ILE A 382 2.21 -14.12 7.26
N GLN A 383 1.48 -14.48 8.32
CA GLN A 383 1.09 -15.87 8.61
C GLN A 383 0.12 -16.50 7.58
N ASP A 384 -0.60 -15.69 6.81
CA ASP A 384 -1.54 -16.15 5.78
C ASP A 384 -0.87 -16.43 4.42
N LEU A 385 0.45 -16.21 4.33
CA LEU A 385 1.22 -16.15 3.09
C LEU A 385 2.06 -17.40 2.83
N THR A 386 2.00 -17.89 1.58
CA THR A 386 2.83 -19.02 1.11
C THR A 386 4.26 -18.56 0.80
N MET A 387 5.22 -19.49 0.66
CA MET A 387 6.60 -19.14 0.29
C MET A 387 6.70 -18.42 -1.07
N HIS A 388 5.74 -18.63 -1.98
CA HIS A 388 5.67 -17.89 -3.25
C HIS A 388 5.32 -16.41 -3.07
N HIS A 389 4.50 -16.06 -2.07
CA HIS A 389 4.26 -14.66 -1.69
C HIS A 389 5.53 -14.02 -1.10
N ILE A 390 6.26 -14.73 -0.23
CA ILE A 390 7.51 -14.21 0.36
C ILE A 390 8.59 -14.01 -0.72
N LYS A 391 8.73 -14.94 -1.67
CA LYS A 391 9.57 -14.77 -2.87
C LYS A 391 9.19 -13.52 -3.66
N LEU A 392 7.89 -13.22 -3.79
CA LEU A 392 7.43 -12.01 -4.49
C LEU A 392 7.80 -10.74 -3.70
N LEU A 393 7.59 -10.70 -2.38
CA LEU A 393 7.97 -9.56 -1.54
C LEU A 393 9.47 -9.24 -1.64
N PHE A 394 10.34 -10.27 -1.59
CA PHE A 394 11.78 -10.11 -1.80
C PHE A 394 12.12 -9.50 -3.16
N LYS A 395 11.42 -9.93 -4.22
CA LYS A 395 11.61 -9.43 -5.58
C LYS A 395 11.14 -7.97 -5.73
N LEU A 396 10.00 -7.61 -5.13
CA LEU A 396 9.51 -6.22 -5.08
C LEU A 396 10.43 -5.30 -4.28
N ALA A 397 11.21 -5.84 -3.33
CA ALA A 397 12.30 -5.13 -2.66
C ALA A 397 13.62 -5.08 -3.46
N ASN A 398 13.61 -5.38 -4.77
CA ASN A 398 14.80 -5.53 -5.63
C ASN A 398 15.84 -6.52 -5.07
N ASN A 399 15.38 -7.56 -4.37
CA ASN A 399 16.20 -8.52 -3.63
C ASN A 399 17.19 -7.85 -2.64
N LYS A 400 16.81 -6.71 -2.05
CA LYS A 400 17.57 -6.06 -0.98
C LYS A 400 16.89 -6.29 0.38
N PRO A 401 17.59 -6.88 1.38
CA PRO A 401 17.00 -7.16 2.68
C PRO A 401 16.68 -5.88 3.47
N ASN A 402 17.50 -4.82 3.33
CA ASN A 402 17.33 -3.53 4.02
C ASN A 402 16.19 -2.66 3.47
N ARG A 403 15.16 -3.31 2.90
CA ARG A 403 13.92 -2.70 2.38
C ARG A 403 12.67 -3.42 2.88
N LEU A 404 12.82 -4.49 3.67
CA LEU A 404 11.72 -5.40 4.04
C LEU A 404 11.33 -5.23 5.51
N MET A 405 10.03 -5.08 5.78
CA MET A 405 9.48 -5.11 7.13
C MET A 405 8.23 -5.99 7.17
N PHE A 406 8.23 -7.03 7.99
CA PHE A 406 7.13 -7.99 8.07
C PHE A 406 6.55 -8.06 9.49
N ALA A 407 5.22 -8.01 9.59
CA ALA A 407 4.50 -8.24 10.83
C ALA A 407 3.54 -9.43 10.72
N GLY A 408 3.35 -10.15 11.82
CA GLY A 408 2.41 -11.28 11.90
C GLY A 408 2.16 -11.76 13.32
N ASP A 409 1.37 -12.82 13.45
CA ASP A 409 0.96 -13.40 14.74
C ASP A 409 0.97 -14.93 14.64
N ASP A 410 1.94 -15.55 15.32
CA ASP A 410 2.14 -17.00 15.36
C ASP A 410 1.14 -17.73 16.26
N HIS A 411 0.46 -17.03 17.17
CA HIS A 411 -0.63 -17.59 17.99
C HIS A 411 -1.95 -17.64 17.21
N GLN A 412 -2.05 -16.91 16.09
CA GLN A 412 -3.27 -16.78 15.29
C GLN A 412 -3.36 -17.69 14.06
N VAL A 413 -2.42 -18.64 13.91
CA VAL A 413 -2.37 -19.67 12.86
C VAL A 413 -3.48 -20.72 13.07
N VAL A 414 -4.73 -20.33 12.77
CA VAL A 414 -5.92 -21.20 12.87
C VAL A 414 -5.95 -22.29 11.79
N HIS A 415 -5.38 -21.99 10.62
CA HIS A 415 -5.16 -22.97 9.57
C HIS A 415 -3.67 -23.12 9.29
N HIS A 416 -3.30 -24.37 9.03
CA HIS A 416 -1.97 -24.87 8.76
C HIS A 416 -1.45 -24.40 7.38
N SER A 417 -1.18 -23.09 7.25
CA SER A 417 -0.51 -22.48 6.09
C SER A 417 0.96 -22.92 5.92
N GLY A 418 1.50 -23.68 6.87
CA GLY A 418 2.93 -23.97 6.99
C GLY A 418 3.75 -22.83 7.60
N PHE A 419 3.10 -21.72 8.01
CA PHE A 419 3.81 -20.58 8.58
C PHE A 419 4.54 -20.91 9.89
N ARG A 420 5.81 -20.51 9.94
CA ARG A 420 6.68 -20.47 11.13
C ARG A 420 7.68 -19.33 10.93
N TRP A 421 8.05 -18.61 11.98
CA TRP A 421 9.07 -17.56 11.86
C TRP A 421 10.43 -18.11 11.37
N GLU A 422 10.82 -19.31 11.77
CA GLU A 422 11.99 -20.01 11.20
C GLU A 422 11.90 -20.22 9.67
N ASN A 423 10.72 -20.42 9.08
CA ASN A 423 10.59 -20.53 7.63
C ASN A 423 10.86 -19.19 6.93
N VAL A 424 10.44 -18.07 7.54
CA VAL A 424 10.77 -16.71 7.09
C VAL A 424 12.27 -16.43 7.25
N LYS A 425 12.86 -16.74 8.40
CA LYS A 425 14.32 -16.59 8.64
C LYS A 425 15.15 -17.40 7.66
N ASN A 426 14.76 -18.65 7.39
CA ASN A 426 15.41 -19.51 6.40
C ASN A 426 15.30 -18.91 4.99
N ALA A 427 14.17 -18.31 4.62
CA ALA A 427 14.03 -17.59 3.34
C ALA A 427 15.02 -16.41 3.24
N PHE A 428 15.13 -15.57 4.27
CA PHE A 428 16.14 -14.49 4.33
C PHE A 428 17.58 -15.02 4.21
N TYR A 429 17.91 -16.08 4.95
CA TYR A 429 19.24 -16.69 4.91
C TYR A 429 19.55 -17.31 3.54
N HIS A 430 18.59 -18.00 2.90
CA HIS A 430 18.81 -18.60 1.59
C HIS A 430 18.99 -17.56 0.48
N THR A 431 18.17 -16.50 0.45
CA THR A 431 18.28 -15.44 -0.58
C THR A 431 19.45 -14.49 -0.34
N PHE A 432 19.56 -13.91 0.86
CA PHE A 432 20.45 -12.77 1.13
C PHE A 432 21.73 -13.15 1.88
N LYS A 433 21.85 -14.39 2.37
CA LYS A 433 22.93 -14.86 3.28
C LYS A 433 22.98 -14.12 4.64
N ILE A 434 21.89 -13.44 5.00
CA ILE A 434 21.72 -12.80 6.30
C ILE A 434 20.87 -13.72 7.19
N GLY A 435 21.41 -14.10 8.35
CA GLY A 435 20.61 -14.68 9.41
C GLY A 435 19.93 -13.57 10.22
N ILE A 436 18.61 -13.55 10.25
CA ILE A 436 17.86 -12.67 11.16
C ILE A 436 17.70 -13.40 12.49
N SER A 437 18.50 -13.00 13.49
CA SER A 437 18.49 -13.57 14.84
C SER A 437 17.10 -13.47 15.47
N ASP A 438 16.56 -12.26 15.46
CA ASP A 438 15.50 -11.84 16.36
C ASP A 438 14.18 -11.61 15.63
N VAL A 439 13.09 -11.86 16.35
CA VAL A 439 11.72 -11.48 15.96
C VAL A 439 11.19 -10.71 17.15
N HIS A 440 10.88 -9.44 16.95
CA HIS A 440 10.56 -8.55 18.05
C HIS A 440 9.11 -8.82 18.49
N SER A 441 8.95 -9.42 19.68
CA SER A 441 7.66 -9.72 20.28
C SER A 441 7.14 -8.54 21.09
N LEU A 442 5.96 -8.02 20.73
CA LEU A 442 5.26 -6.98 21.50
C LEU A 442 4.64 -7.58 22.78
N SER A 443 4.95 -6.97 23.93
CA SER A 443 4.71 -7.55 25.26
C SER A 443 3.44 -7.08 25.97
N LYS A 444 2.81 -5.99 25.52
CA LYS A 444 1.59 -5.43 26.13
C LYS A 444 0.31 -5.85 25.40
N ASN A 445 -0.70 -6.27 26.18
CA ASN A 445 -2.05 -6.57 25.70
C ASN A 445 -3.06 -5.59 26.33
N PHE A 446 -3.67 -4.74 25.50
CA PHE A 446 -4.59 -3.67 25.92
C PHE A 446 -6.08 -4.11 25.92
N ARG A 447 -6.36 -5.41 25.77
CA ARG A 447 -7.69 -5.94 25.36
C ARG A 447 -8.53 -6.58 26.48
N ASN A 448 -7.91 -7.12 27.54
CA ASN A 448 -8.57 -7.98 28.51
C ASN A 448 -8.31 -7.53 29.96
N THR A 449 -9.29 -7.71 30.84
CA THR A 449 -9.06 -7.57 32.30
C THR A 449 -8.09 -8.64 32.83
N GLY A 450 -7.35 -8.28 33.88
CA GLY A 450 -6.23 -9.05 34.43
C GLY A 450 -6.60 -10.43 34.97
N ASN A 451 -7.82 -10.63 35.45
CA ASN A 451 -8.29 -11.95 35.89
C ASN A 451 -8.57 -12.88 34.70
N ILE A 452 -9.20 -12.38 33.62
CA ILE A 452 -9.35 -13.13 32.36
C ILE A 452 -7.98 -13.42 31.74
N ALA A 453 -7.06 -12.46 31.76
CA ALA A 453 -5.69 -12.64 31.27
C ALA A 453 -4.89 -13.65 32.11
N SER A 454 -5.02 -13.63 33.44
CA SER A 454 -4.39 -14.59 34.36
C SER A 454 -4.93 -16.01 34.14
N PHE A 455 -6.24 -16.17 34.05
CA PHE A 455 -6.88 -17.46 33.73
C PHE A 455 -6.44 -18.00 32.37
N ALA A 456 -6.41 -17.15 31.34
CA ALA A 456 -5.91 -17.51 30.02
C ALA A 456 -4.41 -17.90 30.02
N ARG A 457 -3.58 -17.25 30.87
CA ARG A 457 -2.17 -17.62 31.08
C ARG A 457 -2.05 -19.03 31.67
N GLU A 458 -2.83 -19.37 32.69
CA GLU A 458 -2.79 -20.71 33.28
C GLU A 458 -3.20 -21.80 32.28
N ILE A 459 -4.20 -21.54 31.42
CA ILE A 459 -4.57 -22.43 30.31
C ILE A 459 -3.40 -22.64 29.33
N ASN A 460 -2.68 -21.58 28.94
CA ASN A 460 -1.50 -21.72 28.07
C ASN A 460 -0.30 -22.37 28.76
N GLN A 461 -0.15 -22.23 30.07
CA GLN A 461 0.94 -22.83 30.85
C GLN A 461 0.90 -24.37 30.80
N LEU A 462 -0.30 -24.97 30.64
CA LEU A 462 -0.46 -26.41 30.34
C LEU A 462 0.36 -26.88 29.13
N GLN A 463 0.53 -26.04 28.10
CA GLN A 463 1.28 -26.39 26.89
C GLN A 463 2.78 -26.53 27.16
N LYS A 464 3.30 -25.74 28.10
CA LYS A 464 4.72 -25.66 28.47
C LYS A 464 5.10 -26.74 29.49
N ASP A 465 4.19 -27.09 30.39
CA ASP A 465 4.46 -28.06 31.46
C ASP A 465 4.22 -29.51 31.04
N TYR A 466 3.35 -29.74 30.05
CA TYR A 466 2.95 -31.09 29.61
C TYR A 466 3.26 -31.41 28.13
N THR A 467 3.96 -30.54 27.40
CA THR A 467 4.38 -30.80 26.00
C THR A 467 5.77 -30.23 25.70
N ASP A 468 6.42 -30.73 24.64
CA ASP A 468 7.75 -30.27 24.17
C ASP A 468 7.74 -28.84 23.57
N PHE A 469 6.61 -28.12 23.64
CA PHE A 469 6.44 -26.81 23.02
C PHE A 469 7.05 -25.69 23.89
N LYS A 470 8.09 -25.04 23.37
CA LYS A 470 8.86 -24.00 24.08
C LYS A 470 8.57 -22.62 23.52
N TYR A 471 7.82 -21.82 24.26
CA TYR A 471 7.62 -20.40 23.98
C TYR A 471 8.93 -19.60 24.15
N LYS A 472 9.01 -18.47 23.42
CA LYS A 472 10.07 -17.46 23.52
C LYS A 472 9.56 -16.04 23.84
N SER A 473 8.25 -15.83 23.89
CA SER A 473 7.63 -14.56 24.25
C SER A 473 7.67 -14.35 25.76
N ASP A 474 8.08 -13.14 26.19
CA ASP A 474 8.07 -12.74 27.59
C ASP A 474 6.64 -12.60 28.16
N GLN A 475 6.57 -12.52 29.49
CA GLN A 475 5.31 -12.53 30.24
C GLN A 475 4.53 -11.22 30.04
N THR A 476 3.30 -11.32 29.52
CA THR A 476 2.39 -10.18 29.43
C THR A 476 1.91 -9.78 30.83
N VAL A 477 2.25 -8.56 31.28
CA VAL A 477 1.86 -8.07 32.61
C VAL A 477 0.40 -7.59 32.59
N PRO A 478 -0.50 -8.12 33.45
CA PRO A 478 -1.89 -7.68 33.51
C PRO A 478 -1.99 -6.29 34.16
N PHE A 479 -2.75 -5.39 33.53
CA PHE A 479 -2.75 -3.96 33.86
C PHE A 479 -3.73 -3.56 34.98
N GLN A 480 -4.89 -4.23 35.06
CA GLN A 480 -5.90 -4.04 36.11
C GLN A 480 -6.71 -5.33 36.31
N TYR A 481 -7.06 -5.68 37.55
CA TYR A 481 -7.92 -6.83 37.85
C TYR A 481 -9.41 -6.49 37.70
N GLY A 482 -10.19 -7.40 37.10
CA GLY A 482 -11.64 -7.32 36.93
C GLY A 482 -12.38 -8.38 37.76
N GLU A 483 -13.60 -8.78 37.37
CA GLU A 483 -14.24 -9.96 37.98
C GLU A 483 -13.43 -11.25 37.70
N MET A 484 -13.60 -12.25 38.57
CA MET A 484 -13.11 -13.61 38.31
C MET A 484 -13.98 -14.28 37.25
N PRO A 485 -13.41 -15.07 36.31
CA PRO A 485 -14.21 -15.91 35.43
C PRO A 485 -15.06 -16.91 36.22
N LYS A 486 -16.33 -17.07 35.82
CA LYS A 486 -17.36 -17.82 36.55
C LYS A 486 -17.58 -19.20 35.94
N LEU A 487 -17.53 -20.25 36.76
CA LEU A 487 -17.80 -21.63 36.37
C LEU A 487 -19.17 -22.06 36.92
N LEU A 488 -20.13 -22.22 36.02
CA LEU A 488 -21.50 -22.61 36.33
C LEU A 488 -21.58 -24.14 36.46
N LYS A 489 -22.05 -24.63 37.61
CA LYS A 489 -22.21 -26.06 37.93
C LYS A 489 -23.59 -26.34 38.53
N ASP A 490 -24.01 -27.60 38.53
CA ASP A 490 -25.25 -28.05 39.19
C ASP A 490 -26.53 -27.34 38.68
N ILE A 491 -26.47 -26.78 37.46
CA ILE A 491 -27.52 -26.04 36.78
C ILE A 491 -27.91 -26.82 35.51
N GLU A 492 -29.21 -26.94 35.26
CA GLU A 492 -29.78 -27.57 34.06
C GLU A 492 -29.84 -26.60 32.87
N ASP A 493 -29.71 -27.11 31.64
CA ASP A 493 -29.65 -26.30 30.41
C ASP A 493 -30.78 -25.28 30.30
N HIS A 494 -32.01 -25.73 30.55
CA HIS A 494 -33.23 -24.94 30.41
C HIS A 494 -33.33 -23.80 31.45
N ALA A 495 -32.60 -23.90 32.56
CA ALA A 495 -32.53 -22.83 33.57
C ALA A 495 -31.62 -21.68 33.14
N LEU A 496 -30.73 -21.90 32.17
CA LEU A 496 -29.88 -20.85 31.60
C LEU A 496 -30.58 -20.05 30.49
N PHE A 497 -31.53 -20.64 29.77
CA PHE A 497 -32.20 -20.01 28.63
C PHE A 497 -32.87 -18.65 28.95
N PRO A 498 -33.53 -18.42 30.11
CA PRO A 498 -34.06 -17.10 30.47
C PRO A 498 -32.97 -16.02 30.56
N THR A 499 -31.75 -16.40 30.96
CA THR A 499 -30.59 -15.50 31.07
C THR A 499 -30.19 -14.94 29.69
N PHE A 500 -30.36 -15.72 28.62
CA PHE A 500 -29.94 -15.32 27.27
C PHE A 500 -30.74 -14.15 26.70
N ASN A 501 -31.94 -13.89 27.20
CA ASN A 501 -32.74 -12.72 26.82
C ASN A 501 -32.09 -11.38 27.24
N HIS A 502 -31.13 -11.43 28.17
CA HIS A 502 -30.38 -10.28 28.71
C HIS A 502 -28.98 -10.14 28.09
N PHE A 503 -28.64 -10.93 27.06
CA PHE A 503 -27.39 -10.77 26.31
C PHE A 503 -27.56 -9.65 25.28
N GLY A 504 -26.78 -8.59 25.44
CA GLY A 504 -26.79 -7.43 24.55
C GLY A 504 -25.97 -7.62 23.27
N PRO A 505 -25.91 -6.59 22.40
CA PRO A 505 -25.09 -6.61 21.19
C PRO A 505 -23.60 -6.78 21.47
N TYR A 506 -23.15 -6.39 22.67
CA TYR A 506 -21.76 -6.50 23.12
C TYR A 506 -21.44 -7.83 23.83
N ASP A 507 -22.40 -8.74 23.97
CA ASP A 507 -22.23 -10.02 24.67
C ASP A 507 -22.30 -11.20 23.68
N ALA A 508 -21.67 -12.34 24.02
CA ALA A 508 -21.62 -13.51 23.13
C ALA A 508 -21.66 -14.85 23.85
N ILE A 509 -22.24 -15.84 23.18
CA ILE A 509 -22.13 -17.26 23.54
C ILE A 509 -21.17 -17.93 22.55
N LEU A 510 -20.12 -18.56 23.07
CA LEU A 510 -19.08 -19.25 22.30
C LEU A 510 -19.29 -20.76 22.38
N ILE A 511 -19.29 -21.39 21.20
CA ILE A 511 -19.61 -22.79 20.99
C ILE A 511 -18.44 -23.45 20.27
N ARG A 512 -18.19 -24.75 20.51
CA ARG A 512 -17.05 -25.48 19.95
C ARG A 512 -17.10 -25.62 18.42
N ASP A 513 -18.28 -25.97 17.90
CA ASP A 513 -18.50 -26.41 16.52
C ASP A 513 -19.88 -25.98 15.98
N GLU A 514 -20.06 -26.08 14.67
CA GLU A 514 -21.29 -25.68 13.98
C GLU A 514 -22.47 -26.63 14.23
N GLU A 515 -22.25 -27.91 14.52
CA GLU A 515 -23.33 -28.87 14.81
C GLU A 515 -24.00 -28.53 16.16
N SER A 516 -23.17 -28.26 17.18
CA SER A 516 -23.60 -27.76 18.49
C SER A 516 -24.26 -26.38 18.42
N LYS A 517 -23.77 -25.50 17.53
CA LYS A 517 -24.35 -24.15 17.30
C LYS A 517 -25.68 -24.23 16.58
N GLU A 518 -25.81 -25.09 15.57
CA GLU A 518 -27.08 -25.41 14.92
C GLU A 518 -28.10 -25.97 15.93
N GLN A 519 -27.67 -26.88 16.81
CA GLN A 519 -28.55 -27.45 17.83
C GLN A 519 -29.07 -26.38 18.80
N LEU A 520 -28.18 -25.56 19.38
CA LEU A 520 -28.61 -24.45 20.26
C LEU A 520 -29.48 -23.43 19.51
N THR A 521 -29.23 -23.18 18.22
CA THR A 521 -30.08 -22.31 17.39
C THR A 521 -31.50 -22.86 17.22
N LYS A 522 -31.65 -24.19 17.12
CA LYS A 522 -32.96 -24.88 17.06
C LYS A 522 -33.67 -24.84 18.42
N ASP A 523 -32.94 -25.06 19.51
CA ASP A 523 -33.47 -25.02 20.88
C ASP A 523 -33.93 -23.61 21.27
N LEU A 524 -33.22 -22.57 20.82
CA LEU A 524 -33.59 -21.16 21.02
C LEU A 524 -34.54 -20.60 19.96
N ALA A 525 -35.06 -21.41 19.02
CA ALA A 525 -35.93 -20.94 17.93
C ALA A 525 -37.29 -20.40 18.38
N GLN A 526 -37.68 -20.61 19.64
CA GLN A 526 -38.91 -20.08 20.24
C GLN A 526 -38.70 -18.79 21.05
N SER A 527 -37.47 -18.33 21.26
CA SER A 527 -37.24 -17.04 21.94
C SER A 527 -37.50 -15.87 20.99
N SER A 528 -38.13 -14.81 21.52
CA SER A 528 -38.34 -13.54 20.82
C SER A 528 -37.08 -12.69 20.68
N LYS A 529 -36.06 -12.93 21.51
CA LYS A 529 -34.73 -12.32 21.44
C LYS A 529 -33.68 -13.41 21.54
N GLN A 530 -32.97 -13.68 20.45
CA GLN A 530 -31.88 -14.66 20.43
C GLN A 530 -30.54 -13.98 20.79
N PRO A 531 -29.69 -14.62 21.61
CA PRO A 531 -28.34 -14.15 21.88
C PRO A 531 -27.44 -14.30 20.64
N LEU A 532 -26.31 -13.60 20.64
CA LEU A 532 -25.32 -13.72 19.58
C LEU A 532 -24.46 -14.97 19.77
N LEU A 533 -24.69 -15.97 18.90
CA LEU A 533 -23.96 -17.23 18.88
C LEU A 533 -22.76 -17.18 17.93
N PHE A 534 -21.60 -17.64 18.39
CA PHE A 534 -20.39 -17.78 17.57
C PHE A 534 -19.71 -19.11 17.87
N THR A 535 -19.08 -19.71 16.86
CA THR A 535 -17.99 -20.65 17.10
C THR A 535 -16.77 -19.92 17.64
N ILE A 536 -15.86 -20.64 18.32
CA ILE A 536 -14.56 -20.09 18.77
C ILE A 536 -13.77 -19.47 17.59
N TYR A 537 -13.96 -20.01 16.37
CA TYR A 537 -13.33 -19.52 15.14
C TYR A 537 -13.94 -18.21 14.64
N GLU A 538 -15.27 -18.09 14.55
CA GLU A 538 -15.95 -16.84 14.19
C GLU A 538 -15.67 -15.71 15.20
N ALA A 539 -15.51 -16.07 16.48
CA ALA A 539 -15.20 -15.12 17.53
C ALA A 539 -13.77 -14.57 17.49
N LYS A 540 -12.86 -15.17 16.70
CA LYS A 540 -11.47 -14.73 16.60
C LYS A 540 -11.38 -13.28 16.09
N GLY A 541 -10.61 -12.45 16.78
CA GLY A 541 -10.51 -11.01 16.49
C GLY A 541 -11.71 -10.18 16.98
N LEU A 542 -12.82 -10.80 17.41
CA LEU A 542 -13.93 -10.12 18.09
C LEU A 542 -13.61 -9.87 19.57
N GLU A 543 -14.37 -8.95 20.15
CA GLU A 543 -14.26 -8.44 21.52
C GLU A 543 -15.69 -8.23 22.05
N PHE A 544 -15.93 -8.73 23.24
CA PHE A 544 -17.24 -8.75 23.89
C PHE A 544 -17.11 -8.32 25.36
N ARG A 545 -18.09 -7.59 25.86
CA ARG A 545 -18.21 -7.24 27.28
C ARG A 545 -18.26 -8.52 28.12
N LYS A 546 -19.20 -9.40 27.80
CA LYS A 546 -19.44 -10.71 28.44
C LYS A 546 -19.31 -11.83 27.42
N VAL A 547 -18.66 -12.93 27.83
CA VAL A 547 -18.57 -14.18 27.07
C VAL A 547 -19.09 -15.33 27.91
N LEU A 548 -19.95 -16.18 27.35
CA LEU A 548 -20.31 -17.48 27.91
C LEU A 548 -19.73 -18.59 27.03
N LEU A 549 -18.87 -19.44 27.60
CA LEU A 549 -18.40 -20.67 26.98
C LEU A 549 -19.47 -21.76 27.18
N TRP A 550 -20.13 -22.18 26.10
CA TRP A 550 -21.24 -23.14 26.12
C TRP A 550 -20.81 -24.51 25.57
N LYS A 551 -20.81 -25.52 26.44
CA LYS A 551 -20.62 -26.96 26.14
C LYS A 551 -19.36 -27.30 25.34
N ILE A 552 -18.30 -26.51 25.54
CA ILE A 552 -17.01 -26.65 24.85
C ILE A 552 -16.30 -27.96 25.23
N LEU A 553 -16.60 -28.52 26.40
CA LEU A 553 -16.13 -29.81 26.91
C LEU A 553 -17.26 -30.58 27.64
N HIS A 554 -18.45 -30.67 27.06
CA HIS A 554 -19.55 -31.46 27.64
C HIS A 554 -19.16 -32.94 27.88
N ASP A 555 -19.68 -33.58 28.94
CA ASP A 555 -19.17 -34.87 29.47
C ASP A 555 -19.25 -36.05 28.46
N GLU A 556 -20.18 -36.00 27.50
CA GLU A 556 -20.25 -36.99 26.42
C GLU A 556 -19.23 -36.79 25.29
N SER A 557 -18.58 -35.63 25.18
CA SER A 557 -17.61 -35.32 24.12
C SER A 557 -16.40 -36.25 24.14
N SER A 558 -15.74 -36.41 22.99
CA SER A 558 -14.50 -37.18 22.94
C SER A 558 -13.39 -36.49 23.75
N GLU A 559 -13.44 -35.17 23.80
CA GLU A 559 -12.41 -34.29 24.35
C GLU A 559 -12.49 -34.19 25.87
N ALA A 560 -13.68 -34.10 26.47
CA ALA A 560 -13.85 -34.29 27.92
C ALA A 560 -13.32 -35.66 28.36
N LYS A 561 -13.61 -36.72 27.58
CA LYS A 561 -13.13 -38.09 27.84
C LYS A 561 -11.61 -38.26 27.65
N GLN A 562 -10.93 -37.40 26.89
CA GLN A 562 -9.47 -37.35 26.83
C GLN A 562 -8.88 -36.49 27.95
N TRP A 563 -9.45 -35.32 28.25
CA TRP A 563 -9.05 -34.49 29.40
C TRP A 563 -9.16 -35.25 30.72
N LYS A 564 -10.24 -36.02 30.92
CA LYS A 564 -10.39 -36.94 32.07
C LYS A 564 -9.20 -37.90 32.21
N LYS A 565 -8.67 -38.44 31.12
CA LYS A 565 -7.47 -39.31 31.15
C LYS A 565 -6.20 -38.51 31.46
N ILE A 566 -6.03 -37.35 30.83
CA ILE A 566 -4.87 -36.47 31.00
C ILE A 566 -4.76 -36.01 32.45
N VAL A 567 -5.85 -35.49 33.04
CA VAL A 567 -5.92 -35.09 34.45
C VAL A 567 -5.63 -36.28 35.37
N ASN A 568 -6.18 -37.47 35.09
CA ASN A 568 -5.87 -38.68 35.87
C ASN A 568 -4.42 -39.18 35.74
N ARG A 569 -3.66 -38.76 34.72
CA ARG A 569 -2.21 -39.03 34.57
C ARG A 569 -1.36 -37.94 35.24
N ILE A 570 -1.76 -36.68 35.11
CA ILE A 570 -1.15 -35.53 35.80
C ILE A 570 -1.24 -35.72 37.32
N ASN A 571 -2.41 -36.12 37.85
CA ASN A 571 -2.61 -36.39 39.27
C ASN A 571 -1.81 -37.60 39.82
N LYS A 572 -1.13 -38.36 38.93
CA LYS A 572 -0.18 -39.43 39.28
C LYS A 572 1.29 -39.02 39.06
N ASN A 573 1.54 -37.77 38.68
CA ASN A 573 2.85 -37.25 38.27
C ASN A 573 3.46 -37.97 37.05
N GLU A 574 2.62 -38.47 36.12
CA GLU A 574 3.10 -39.03 34.85
C GLU A 574 3.49 -37.93 33.85
N LEU A 575 4.60 -38.11 33.13
CA LEU A 575 5.04 -37.22 32.05
C LEU A 575 4.59 -37.73 30.67
N PHE A 576 4.35 -36.81 29.73
CA PHE A 576 3.88 -37.09 28.37
C PHE A 576 4.98 -37.08 27.29
N GLN A 577 6.26 -37.16 27.66
CA GLN A 577 7.39 -36.98 26.73
C GLN A 577 7.33 -37.95 25.53
N ASP A 578 7.05 -39.23 25.76
CA ASP A 578 6.88 -40.22 24.67
C ASP A 578 5.49 -40.21 24.01
N ASP A 579 4.49 -39.56 24.64
CA ASP A 579 3.09 -39.55 24.19
C ASP A 579 2.79 -38.35 23.28
N LEU A 580 3.36 -38.39 22.08
CA LEU A 580 3.17 -37.37 21.04
C LEU A 580 1.70 -37.14 20.64
N VAL A 581 0.77 -38.04 21.00
CA VAL A 581 -0.66 -37.86 20.73
C VAL A 581 -1.30 -37.00 21.83
N MET A 582 -1.08 -37.34 23.11
CA MET A 582 -1.57 -36.49 24.21
C MET A 582 -0.92 -35.10 24.19
N GLN A 583 0.38 -35.00 23.88
CA GLN A 583 1.03 -33.70 23.71
C GLN A 583 0.38 -32.82 22.64
N ARG A 584 0.00 -33.39 21.48
CA ARG A 584 -0.67 -32.65 20.40
C ARG A 584 -2.08 -32.22 20.81
N PHE A 585 -2.81 -33.08 21.51
CA PHE A 585 -4.13 -32.78 22.04
C PHE A 585 -4.10 -31.62 23.06
N ILE A 586 -3.23 -31.69 24.08
CA ILE A 586 -3.06 -30.64 25.09
C ILE A 586 -2.76 -29.29 24.43
N ARG A 587 -1.82 -29.27 23.48
CA ARG A 587 -1.42 -28.06 22.74
C ARG A 587 -2.58 -27.43 21.95
N TYR A 588 -3.34 -28.26 21.26
CA TYR A 588 -4.49 -27.81 20.46
C TYR A 588 -5.62 -27.29 21.34
N GLU A 589 -6.07 -28.07 22.33
CA GLU A 589 -7.17 -27.69 23.22
C GLU A 589 -6.83 -26.47 24.07
N ALA A 590 -5.62 -26.38 24.64
CA ALA A 590 -5.20 -25.21 25.41
C ALA A 590 -5.18 -23.94 24.54
N SER A 591 -4.71 -24.04 23.28
CA SER A 591 -4.75 -22.91 22.34
C SER A 591 -6.19 -22.50 21.99
N LEU A 592 -7.08 -23.47 21.80
CA LEU A 592 -8.50 -23.24 21.50
C LEU A 592 -9.22 -22.56 22.68
N LEU A 593 -9.02 -23.07 23.90
CA LEU A 593 -9.56 -22.50 25.14
C LEU A 593 -8.98 -21.10 25.43
N TYR A 594 -7.68 -20.88 25.20
CA TYR A 594 -7.06 -19.56 25.29
C TYR A 594 -7.71 -18.55 24.34
N VAL A 595 -7.96 -18.93 23.08
CA VAL A 595 -8.68 -18.06 22.13
C VAL A 595 -10.09 -17.78 22.64
N ALA A 596 -10.84 -18.78 23.10
CA ALA A 596 -12.21 -18.61 23.59
C ALA A 596 -12.30 -17.68 24.81
N VAL A 597 -11.48 -17.91 25.85
CA VAL A 597 -11.45 -17.09 27.08
C VAL A 597 -11.05 -15.64 26.77
N THR A 598 -10.05 -15.41 25.92
CA THR A 598 -9.57 -14.05 25.58
C THR A 598 -10.51 -13.24 24.68
N ARG A 599 -11.70 -13.77 24.35
CA ARG A 599 -12.77 -12.99 23.68
C ARG A 599 -13.49 -12.05 24.66
N GLY A 600 -13.53 -12.39 25.95
CA GLY A 600 -14.17 -11.61 27.00
C GLY A 600 -13.28 -10.46 27.49
N MET A 601 -13.84 -9.26 27.58
CA MET A 601 -13.16 -8.07 28.09
C MET A 601 -13.37 -7.91 29.60
N LYS A 602 -14.64 -7.88 30.05
CA LYS A 602 -15.03 -7.61 31.45
C LYS A 602 -15.49 -8.87 32.18
N GLU A 603 -16.23 -9.75 31.50
CA GLU A 603 -16.76 -10.99 32.08
C GLU A 603 -16.50 -12.21 31.18
N CYS A 604 -16.21 -13.36 31.81
CA CYS A 604 -16.10 -14.67 31.16
C CYS A 604 -16.80 -15.72 32.03
N TRP A 605 -17.80 -16.41 31.50
CA TRP A 605 -18.57 -17.47 32.15
C TRP A 605 -18.33 -18.80 31.42
N ILE A 606 -18.44 -19.93 32.12
CA ILE A 606 -18.17 -21.27 31.60
C ILE A 606 -19.28 -22.23 32.04
N TYR A 607 -19.84 -22.99 31.10
CA TYR A 607 -20.85 -24.02 31.38
C TYR A 607 -20.72 -25.19 30.40
N ASP A 608 -20.49 -26.41 30.93
CA ASP A 608 -20.38 -27.64 30.13
C ASP A 608 -21.59 -28.59 30.28
N GLY A 609 -22.62 -28.17 31.02
CA GLY A 609 -23.67 -29.02 31.58
C GLY A 609 -23.67 -28.96 33.11
N PRO A 610 -24.58 -29.70 33.80
CA PRO A 610 -24.59 -29.79 35.25
C PRO A 610 -23.24 -30.25 35.83
N THR A 611 -22.59 -31.22 35.15
CA THR A 611 -21.25 -31.73 35.47
C THR A 611 -20.18 -31.02 34.62
N SER A 612 -19.28 -30.28 35.26
CA SER A 612 -18.13 -29.63 34.61
C SER A 612 -17.01 -30.62 34.23
N ALA A 613 -16.36 -30.44 33.08
CA ALA A 613 -15.19 -31.22 32.66
C ALA A 613 -14.03 -31.22 33.68
N ASP A 614 -13.26 -32.32 33.73
CA ASP A 614 -12.18 -32.51 34.72
C ASP A 614 -11.05 -31.45 34.67
N ILE A 615 -10.80 -30.82 33.52
CA ILE A 615 -9.79 -29.76 33.38
C ILE A 615 -10.06 -28.57 34.31
N TRP A 616 -11.33 -28.21 34.52
CA TRP A 616 -11.71 -27.08 35.37
C TRP A 616 -11.54 -27.37 36.87
N ASN A 617 -11.26 -28.62 37.23
CA ASN A 617 -10.97 -29.07 38.60
C ASN A 617 -9.46 -29.22 38.86
N MET A 618 -8.58 -28.86 37.90
CA MET A 618 -7.14 -28.82 38.12
C MET A 618 -6.76 -27.66 39.04
N GLU A 619 -5.93 -27.89 40.05
CA GLU A 619 -5.71 -26.96 41.18
C GLU A 619 -5.33 -25.52 40.75
N HIS A 620 -4.46 -25.35 39.76
CA HIS A 620 -4.04 -24.02 39.28
C HIS A 620 -5.12 -23.34 38.42
N ILE A 621 -5.88 -24.11 37.64
CA ILE A 621 -7.02 -23.63 36.83
C ILE A 621 -8.16 -23.18 37.76
N GLN A 622 -8.55 -24.04 38.72
CA GLN A 622 -9.67 -23.80 39.64
C GLN A 622 -9.44 -22.58 40.53
N LYS A 623 -8.18 -22.28 40.92
CA LYS A 623 -7.83 -21.07 41.69
C LYS A 623 -8.10 -19.75 40.97
N GLN A 624 -8.32 -19.78 39.66
CA GLN A 624 -8.68 -18.60 38.85
C GLN A 624 -10.20 -18.50 38.61
N LEU A 625 -11.02 -19.38 39.19
CA LEU A 625 -12.45 -19.52 38.89
C LEU A 625 -13.35 -19.27 40.12
N GLU A 626 -14.42 -18.51 39.92
CA GLU A 626 -15.54 -18.40 40.86
C GLU A 626 -16.58 -19.48 40.52
N ILE A 627 -16.91 -20.38 41.45
CA ILE A 627 -17.93 -21.42 41.21
C ILE A 627 -19.31 -20.89 41.60
N GLN A 628 -20.28 -20.98 40.70
CA GLN A 628 -21.67 -20.60 40.95
C GLN A 628 -22.63 -21.76 40.63
N THR A 629 -23.59 -22.00 41.54
CA THR A 629 -24.61 -23.07 41.44
C THR A 629 -26.04 -22.54 41.30
N SER A 630 -26.18 -21.24 41.08
CA SER A 630 -27.46 -20.58 40.80
C SER A 630 -27.25 -19.32 39.98
N VAL A 631 -28.10 -19.08 38.98
CA VAL A 631 -28.05 -17.86 38.16
C VAL A 631 -28.94 -16.79 38.79
N ASN A 632 -28.36 -15.65 39.18
CA ASN A 632 -29.13 -14.55 39.75
C ASN A 632 -29.52 -13.53 38.67
N LEU A 633 -30.80 -13.52 38.28
CA LEU A 633 -31.36 -12.66 37.25
C LEU A 633 -31.60 -11.19 37.71
N GLN A 634 -31.28 -10.82 38.95
CA GLN A 634 -31.65 -9.51 39.54
C GLN A 634 -30.57 -8.41 39.42
N LYS A 635 -29.66 -8.47 38.43
CA LYS A 635 -28.63 -7.44 38.26
C LYS A 635 -28.52 -6.89 36.84
N GLU A 636 -28.80 -5.59 36.76
CA GLU A 636 -28.37 -4.66 35.70
C GLU A 636 -28.82 -5.05 34.29
N ASP A 637 -30.13 -4.91 34.05
CA ASP A 637 -30.71 -4.69 32.73
C ASP A 637 -30.11 -3.41 32.12
N ILE A 638 -29.04 -3.56 31.33
CA ILE A 638 -28.60 -2.53 30.40
C ILE A 638 -29.57 -2.56 29.22
N ASP A 639 -30.47 -1.60 29.14
CA ASP A 639 -31.43 -1.49 28.05
C ASP A 639 -30.72 -0.96 26.79
N TYR A 640 -30.44 -1.86 25.84
CA TYR A 640 -29.76 -1.55 24.59
C TYR A 640 -30.75 -1.11 23.52
N SER A 641 -30.53 0.07 22.95
CA SER A 641 -31.40 0.67 21.94
C SER A 641 -31.27 0.02 20.56
N ASP A 642 -32.26 0.28 19.70
CA ASP A 642 -32.20 0.01 18.27
C ASP A 642 -30.92 0.54 17.60
N ALA A 643 -30.33 1.63 18.11
CA ALA A 643 -29.09 2.19 17.58
C ALA A 643 -27.87 1.31 17.92
N ASP A 644 -27.77 0.81 19.16
CA ASP A 644 -26.68 -0.09 19.60
C ASP A 644 -26.70 -1.40 18.79
N TRP A 645 -27.90 -1.98 18.62
CA TRP A 645 -28.10 -3.17 17.79
C TRP A 645 -27.81 -2.90 16.30
N LYS A 646 -28.22 -1.74 15.76
CA LYS A 646 -27.92 -1.38 14.36
C LYS A 646 -26.42 -1.16 14.14
N GLU A 647 -25.73 -0.45 15.02
CA GLU A 647 -24.28 -0.23 14.92
C GLU A 647 -23.51 -1.54 15.00
N ARG A 648 -23.85 -2.40 15.96
CA ARG A 648 -23.22 -3.72 16.11
C ARG A 648 -23.51 -4.65 14.93
N GLY A 649 -24.73 -4.62 14.40
CA GLY A 649 -25.09 -5.30 13.15
C GLY A 649 -24.23 -4.84 11.98
N ASP A 650 -24.06 -3.52 11.84
CA ASP A 650 -23.18 -2.90 10.84
C ASP A 650 -21.70 -3.27 11.04
N LEU A 651 -21.22 -3.44 12.28
CA LEU A 651 -19.87 -3.91 12.60
C LEU A 651 -19.67 -5.37 12.19
N PHE A 652 -20.61 -6.27 12.52
CA PHE A 652 -20.53 -7.67 12.11
C PHE A 652 -20.66 -7.83 10.60
N PHE A 653 -21.53 -7.04 9.95
CA PHE A 653 -21.64 -6.98 8.49
C PHE A 653 -20.31 -6.59 7.85
N LYS A 654 -19.66 -5.54 8.35
CA LYS A 654 -18.32 -5.09 7.91
C LYS A 654 -17.21 -6.11 8.19
N ARG A 655 -17.41 -7.07 9.11
CA ARG A 655 -16.47 -8.16 9.43
C ARG A 655 -16.79 -9.50 8.74
N GLY A 656 -17.86 -9.57 7.95
CA GLY A 656 -18.26 -10.80 7.25
C GLY A 656 -19.02 -11.83 8.10
N LEU A 657 -19.54 -11.41 9.25
CA LEU A 657 -20.24 -12.23 10.23
C LEU A 657 -21.76 -12.08 10.03
N TYR A 658 -22.23 -12.58 8.89
CA TYR A 658 -23.54 -12.22 8.36
C TYR A 658 -24.71 -12.83 9.13
N ASP A 659 -24.53 -13.97 9.78
CA ASP A 659 -25.55 -14.54 10.67
C ASP A 659 -25.76 -13.71 11.93
N GLN A 660 -24.67 -13.23 12.54
CA GLN A 660 -24.72 -12.40 13.74
C GLN A 660 -25.13 -10.96 13.41
N ALA A 661 -24.76 -10.45 12.23
CA ALA A 661 -25.31 -9.20 11.68
C ALA A 661 -26.82 -9.31 11.44
N LYS A 662 -27.28 -10.36 10.76
CA LYS A 662 -28.70 -10.70 10.54
C LYS A 662 -29.46 -10.78 11.87
N ASN A 663 -28.88 -11.43 12.88
CA ASN A 663 -29.46 -11.49 14.23
C ASN A 663 -29.60 -10.09 14.83
N CYS A 664 -28.53 -9.28 14.85
CA CYS A 664 -28.60 -7.88 15.32
C CYS A 664 -29.70 -7.07 14.61
N TYR A 665 -29.78 -7.14 13.28
CA TYR A 665 -30.80 -6.43 12.51
C TYR A 665 -32.23 -6.93 12.77
N LEU A 666 -32.44 -8.12 13.33
CA LEU A 666 -33.75 -8.64 13.75
C LEU A 666 -34.18 -8.12 15.13
N HIS A 667 -33.27 -7.57 15.94
CA HIS A 667 -33.62 -6.84 17.18
C HIS A 667 -33.99 -5.37 16.92
N VAL A 668 -33.77 -4.85 15.70
CA VAL A 668 -34.04 -3.45 15.31
C VAL A 668 -35.43 -3.33 14.66
N SER A 669 -36.12 -2.22 14.91
CA SER A 669 -37.40 -1.86 14.28
C SER A 669 -37.35 -1.93 12.75
N ALA A 670 -38.29 -2.65 12.14
CA ALA A 670 -38.20 -3.08 10.74
C ALA A 670 -38.57 -2.00 9.70
N ASP A 671 -37.63 -1.11 9.38
CA ASP A 671 -37.68 -0.22 8.21
C ASP A 671 -37.20 -0.89 6.90
N GLU A 672 -37.19 -0.17 5.78
CA GLU A 672 -36.71 -0.70 4.48
C GLU A 672 -35.19 -0.87 4.39
N GLU A 673 -34.40 -0.08 5.14
CA GLU A 673 -32.95 -0.23 5.21
C GLU A 673 -32.59 -1.52 5.94
N VAL A 674 -33.19 -1.77 7.10
CA VAL A 674 -33.04 -2.97 7.94
C VAL A 674 -33.51 -4.22 7.18
N LYS A 675 -34.66 -4.16 6.47
CA LYS A 675 -35.09 -5.26 5.58
C LYS A 675 -34.07 -5.56 4.49
N ASN A 676 -33.50 -4.53 3.85
CA ASN A 676 -32.48 -4.72 2.83
C ASN A 676 -31.17 -5.27 3.43
N ARG A 677 -30.74 -4.79 4.62
CA ARG A 677 -29.61 -5.35 5.37
C ARG A 677 -29.80 -6.84 5.65
N ILE A 678 -30.98 -7.27 6.11
CA ILE A 678 -31.32 -8.68 6.35
C ILE A 678 -31.28 -9.50 5.05
N LEU A 679 -31.80 -8.95 3.93
CA LEU A 679 -31.75 -9.60 2.61
C LEU A 679 -30.31 -9.78 2.12
N VAL A 680 -29.46 -8.77 2.29
CA VAL A 680 -28.04 -8.83 1.90
C VAL A 680 -27.25 -9.77 2.82
N CYS A 681 -27.54 -9.82 4.12
CA CYS A 681 -26.96 -10.81 5.01
C CYS A 681 -27.30 -12.24 4.55
N ARG A 682 -28.57 -12.51 4.21
CA ARG A 682 -28.98 -13.81 3.62
C ARG A 682 -28.21 -14.13 2.34
N ALA A 683 -28.02 -13.16 1.46
CA ALA A 683 -27.23 -13.34 0.23
C ALA A 683 -25.78 -13.77 0.52
N TYR A 684 -25.13 -13.19 1.54
CA TYR A 684 -23.80 -13.62 1.95
C TYR A 684 -23.77 -14.97 2.70
N ILE A 685 -24.80 -15.31 3.48
CA ILE A 685 -24.91 -16.61 4.15
C ILE A 685 -25.02 -17.73 3.11
N GLU A 686 -25.85 -17.57 2.08
CA GLU A 686 -25.90 -18.49 0.93
C GLU A 686 -24.55 -18.56 0.19
N LYS A 687 -23.81 -17.43 0.08
CA LYS A 687 -22.43 -17.41 -0.47
C LYS A 687 -21.48 -18.24 0.39
N GLN A 688 -21.59 -18.19 1.72
CA GLN A 688 -20.77 -18.97 2.67
C GLN A 688 -21.10 -20.47 2.63
N HIS A 689 -22.36 -20.86 2.41
CA HIS A 689 -22.77 -22.25 2.18
C HIS A 689 -22.48 -22.77 0.74
N ALA A 690 -21.77 -21.98 -0.09
CA ALA A 690 -21.47 -22.26 -1.49
C ALA A 690 -22.69 -22.33 -2.45
N ASN A 691 -23.85 -21.84 -2.02
CA ASN A 691 -25.07 -21.71 -2.82
C ASN A 691 -25.03 -20.46 -3.73
N TYR A 692 -23.95 -20.32 -4.51
CA TYR A 692 -23.60 -19.09 -5.25
C TYR A 692 -24.69 -18.60 -6.23
N GLU A 693 -25.50 -19.49 -6.80
CA GLU A 693 -26.61 -19.08 -7.68
C GLU A 693 -27.72 -18.35 -6.91
N GLU A 694 -28.09 -18.85 -5.71
CA GLU A 694 -29.13 -18.20 -4.89
C GLU A 694 -28.60 -16.97 -4.17
N ALA A 695 -27.34 -16.99 -3.71
CA ALA A 695 -26.62 -15.79 -3.29
C ALA A 695 -26.71 -14.69 -4.37
N GLY A 696 -26.39 -15.03 -5.62
CA GLY A 696 -26.48 -14.11 -6.77
C GLY A 696 -27.90 -13.61 -7.04
N ASN A 697 -28.92 -14.47 -6.86
CA ASN A 697 -30.33 -14.06 -6.94
C ASN A 697 -30.68 -13.04 -5.85
N LEU A 698 -30.30 -13.30 -4.60
CA LEU A 698 -30.58 -12.44 -3.45
C LEU A 698 -29.86 -11.08 -3.57
N PHE A 699 -28.57 -11.05 -3.94
CA PHE A 699 -27.85 -9.80 -4.23
C PHE A 699 -28.50 -8.99 -5.36
N ARG A 700 -28.90 -9.65 -6.46
CA ARG A 700 -29.60 -8.99 -7.57
C ARG A 700 -30.95 -8.40 -7.14
N ASN A 701 -31.67 -9.08 -6.25
CA ASN A 701 -32.93 -8.60 -5.68
C ASN A 701 -32.70 -7.40 -4.74
N ALA A 702 -31.60 -7.38 -3.99
CA ALA A 702 -31.11 -6.25 -3.20
C ALA A 702 -30.45 -5.12 -4.04
N GLN A 703 -30.48 -5.22 -5.38
CA GLN A 703 -29.85 -4.30 -6.35
C GLN A 703 -28.32 -4.18 -6.25
N LEU A 704 -27.67 -5.07 -5.49
CA LEU A 704 -26.21 -5.19 -5.37
C LEU A 704 -25.64 -5.96 -6.57
N TYR A 705 -25.54 -5.28 -7.71
CA TYR A 705 -25.20 -5.92 -8.98
C TYR A 705 -23.75 -6.39 -9.09
N ASP A 706 -22.78 -5.75 -8.41
CA ASP A 706 -21.39 -6.22 -8.44
C ASP A 706 -21.22 -7.53 -7.66
N GLU A 707 -21.81 -7.61 -6.47
CA GLU A 707 -21.85 -8.77 -5.59
C GLU A 707 -22.61 -9.93 -6.24
N ALA A 708 -23.74 -9.64 -6.91
CA ALA A 708 -24.48 -10.61 -7.70
C ALA A 708 -23.62 -11.18 -8.84
N ILE A 709 -22.84 -10.32 -9.50
CA ILE A 709 -21.96 -10.72 -10.61
C ILE A 709 -20.79 -11.58 -10.11
N GLU A 710 -20.16 -11.28 -8.97
CA GLU A 710 -19.17 -12.18 -8.36
C GLU A 710 -19.77 -13.57 -8.11
N CYS A 711 -20.97 -13.64 -7.52
CA CYS A 711 -21.63 -14.91 -7.22
C CYS A 711 -22.01 -15.69 -8.48
N PHE A 712 -22.54 -15.02 -9.51
CA PHE A 712 -22.83 -15.66 -10.79
C PHE A 712 -21.55 -16.04 -11.57
N GLU A 713 -20.40 -15.39 -11.35
CA GLU A 713 -19.11 -15.77 -11.95
C GLU A 713 -18.60 -17.07 -11.33
N VAL A 714 -18.62 -17.20 -9.99
CA VAL A 714 -18.31 -18.47 -9.30
C VAL A 714 -19.29 -19.58 -9.68
N ALA A 715 -20.57 -19.24 -9.90
CA ALA A 715 -21.59 -20.20 -10.34
C ALA A 715 -21.47 -20.63 -11.82
N GLU A 716 -20.50 -20.12 -12.59
CA GLU A 716 -20.37 -20.32 -14.05
C GLU A 716 -21.61 -19.78 -14.84
N GLN A 717 -22.47 -18.97 -14.21
CA GLN A 717 -23.73 -18.44 -14.71
C GLN A 717 -23.53 -17.16 -15.57
N TYR A 718 -22.57 -17.18 -16.50
CA TYR A 718 -22.18 -16.02 -17.32
C TYR A 718 -23.35 -15.41 -18.12
N ALA A 719 -24.32 -16.24 -18.55
CA ALA A 719 -25.52 -15.76 -19.23
C ALA A 719 -26.50 -14.98 -18.31
N ALA A 720 -26.42 -15.15 -16.99
CA ALA A 720 -27.13 -14.30 -16.02
C ALA A 720 -26.44 -12.94 -15.87
N ILE A 721 -25.10 -12.93 -15.78
CA ILE A 721 -24.29 -11.72 -15.75
C ILE A 721 -24.53 -10.86 -17.00
N PHE A 722 -24.49 -11.47 -18.19
CA PHE A 722 -24.78 -10.78 -19.45
C PHE A 722 -26.17 -10.11 -19.45
N LYS A 723 -27.19 -10.77 -18.87
CA LYS A 723 -28.54 -10.20 -18.72
C LYS A 723 -28.57 -9.03 -17.73
N ILE A 724 -27.78 -9.06 -16.65
CA ILE A 724 -27.64 -7.95 -15.70
C ILE A 724 -26.96 -6.76 -16.40
N CYS A 725 -25.77 -6.93 -16.95
CA CYS A 725 -25.01 -5.86 -17.63
C CYS A 725 -25.76 -5.29 -18.86
N LYS A 726 -26.64 -6.07 -19.52
CA LYS A 726 -27.52 -5.60 -20.60
C LYS A 726 -28.77 -4.85 -20.08
N ARG A 727 -29.28 -5.15 -18.88
CA ARG A 727 -30.45 -4.48 -18.29
C ARG A 727 -30.10 -3.24 -17.47
N ALA A 728 -28.90 -3.17 -16.92
CA ALA A 728 -28.35 -1.98 -16.26
C ALA A 728 -27.92 -0.86 -17.25
N ASP A 729 -28.05 -1.10 -18.56
CA ASP A 729 -27.66 -0.20 -19.65
C ASP A 729 -28.84 0.11 -20.63
N PRO A 730 -29.95 0.77 -20.20
CA PRO A 730 -31.02 1.20 -21.12
C PRO A 730 -30.92 2.66 -21.57
N ALA A 731 -30.24 3.53 -20.81
CA ALA A 731 -30.26 4.99 -21.01
C ALA A 731 -28.94 5.66 -20.61
N GLU A 732 -28.40 5.35 -19.43
CA GLU A 732 -27.07 5.81 -19.03
C GLU A 732 -25.98 4.96 -19.68
N LYS A 733 -25.15 5.59 -20.54
CA LYS A 733 -24.06 4.94 -21.28
C LYS A 733 -22.85 4.61 -20.38
N ASN A 734 -23.09 3.92 -19.27
CA ASN A 734 -22.08 3.66 -18.25
C ASN A 734 -20.95 2.77 -18.82
N PRO A 735 -19.70 3.26 -18.96
CA PRO A 735 -18.63 2.51 -19.63
C PRO A 735 -18.28 1.19 -18.92
N LYS A 736 -18.48 1.12 -17.60
CA LYS A 736 -18.26 -0.09 -16.79
C LYS A 736 -19.17 -1.23 -17.28
N TRP A 737 -20.48 -0.99 -17.35
CA TRP A 737 -21.45 -2.02 -17.75
C TRP A 737 -21.30 -2.42 -19.22
N ILE A 738 -20.98 -1.47 -20.10
CA ILE A 738 -20.71 -1.76 -21.53
C ILE A 738 -19.48 -2.67 -21.69
N SER A 739 -18.40 -2.42 -20.93
CA SER A 739 -17.21 -3.27 -20.94
C SER A 739 -17.49 -4.67 -20.37
N LEU A 740 -18.08 -4.74 -19.17
CA LEU A 740 -18.40 -6.01 -18.50
C LEU A 740 -19.37 -6.87 -19.31
N LYS A 741 -20.36 -6.27 -19.97
CA LYS A 741 -21.29 -6.96 -20.88
C LYS A 741 -20.56 -7.72 -22.00
N ASN A 742 -19.49 -7.16 -22.54
CA ASN A 742 -18.73 -7.79 -23.63
C ASN A 742 -17.72 -8.81 -23.09
N GLU A 743 -17.05 -8.52 -21.96
CA GLU A 743 -16.19 -9.46 -21.25
C GLU A 743 -16.94 -10.73 -20.83
N TYR A 744 -18.09 -10.61 -20.17
CA TYR A 744 -18.83 -11.78 -19.73
C TYR A 744 -19.46 -12.55 -20.89
N LYS A 745 -19.63 -11.94 -22.07
CA LYS A 745 -19.99 -12.68 -23.28
C LYS A 745 -18.82 -13.45 -23.88
N ILE A 746 -17.59 -12.96 -23.74
CA ILE A 746 -16.35 -13.71 -24.05
C ILE A 746 -16.24 -14.92 -23.09
N LYS A 747 -16.39 -14.70 -21.78
CA LYS A 747 -16.38 -15.78 -20.76
C LYS A 747 -17.49 -16.82 -20.98
N GLU A 748 -18.71 -16.41 -21.34
CA GLU A 748 -19.82 -17.31 -21.70
C GLU A 748 -19.50 -18.15 -22.96
N PHE A 749 -18.74 -17.62 -23.93
CA PHE A 749 -18.30 -18.41 -25.08
C PHE A 749 -17.13 -19.33 -24.73
N ASP A 750 -16.15 -18.87 -23.96
CA ASP A 750 -15.00 -19.67 -23.52
C ASP A 750 -15.46 -20.88 -22.65
N SER A 751 -16.39 -20.67 -21.71
CA SER A 751 -16.94 -21.74 -20.86
C SER A 751 -17.70 -22.80 -21.66
N ASN A 752 -18.38 -22.38 -22.73
CA ASN A 752 -19.09 -23.26 -23.66
C ASN A 752 -18.18 -23.78 -24.81
N LYS A 753 -16.87 -23.48 -24.78
CA LYS A 753 -15.87 -23.87 -25.79
C LYS A 753 -16.19 -23.39 -27.22
N GLN A 754 -16.87 -22.25 -27.33
CA GLN A 754 -17.27 -21.61 -28.60
C GLN A 754 -16.22 -20.58 -29.03
N TRP A 755 -14.97 -21.02 -29.20
CA TRP A 755 -13.79 -20.14 -29.29
C TRP A 755 -13.86 -19.16 -30.47
N VAL A 756 -14.39 -19.55 -31.63
CA VAL A 756 -14.69 -18.61 -32.73
C VAL A 756 -15.54 -17.42 -32.29
N GLY A 757 -16.65 -17.67 -31.58
CA GLY A 757 -17.57 -16.64 -31.11
C GLY A 757 -16.91 -15.69 -30.12
N SER A 758 -16.09 -16.27 -29.23
CA SER A 758 -15.26 -15.55 -28.26
C SER A 758 -14.20 -14.67 -28.94
N GLY A 759 -13.43 -15.24 -29.88
CA GLY A 759 -12.41 -14.53 -30.67
C GLY A 759 -12.99 -13.39 -31.51
N ILE A 760 -14.20 -13.56 -32.07
CA ILE A 760 -14.93 -12.48 -32.75
C ILE A 760 -15.29 -11.34 -31.79
N TYR A 761 -15.69 -11.62 -30.56
CA TYR A 761 -15.92 -10.58 -29.55
C TYR A 761 -14.62 -9.89 -29.12
N CYS A 762 -13.54 -10.63 -28.88
CA CYS A 762 -12.20 -10.06 -28.63
C CYS A 762 -11.77 -9.13 -29.78
N LYS A 763 -11.90 -9.56 -31.05
CA LYS A 763 -11.62 -8.76 -32.24
C LYS A 763 -12.44 -7.45 -32.28
N ARG A 764 -13.73 -7.52 -31.96
CA ARG A 764 -14.64 -6.35 -31.86
C ARG A 764 -14.30 -5.39 -30.72
N GLN A 765 -13.56 -5.83 -29.71
CA GLN A 765 -13.10 -4.99 -28.59
C GLN A 765 -11.64 -4.57 -28.72
N ARG A 766 -11.00 -4.80 -29.88
CA ARG A 766 -9.57 -4.55 -30.16
C ARG A 766 -8.60 -5.35 -29.27
N TYR A 767 -9.08 -6.41 -28.62
CA TYR A 767 -8.26 -7.34 -27.85
C TYR A 767 -7.66 -8.37 -28.81
N TYR A 768 -6.77 -7.90 -29.69
CA TYR A 768 -6.26 -8.67 -30.82
C TYR A 768 -5.46 -9.92 -30.38
N LYS A 769 -4.58 -9.80 -29.36
CA LYS A 769 -3.88 -10.97 -28.77
C LYS A 769 -4.86 -12.02 -28.24
N GLU A 770 -5.87 -11.58 -27.48
CA GLU A 770 -6.92 -12.45 -26.92
C GLU A 770 -7.77 -13.14 -28.01
N ALA A 771 -7.95 -12.49 -29.17
CA ALA A 771 -8.62 -13.08 -30.33
C ALA A 771 -7.74 -14.15 -31.01
N LEU A 772 -6.45 -13.86 -31.24
CA LEU A 772 -5.50 -14.81 -31.86
C LEU A 772 -5.38 -16.11 -31.06
N LEU A 773 -5.27 -16.01 -29.72
CA LEU A 773 -5.21 -17.18 -28.84
C LEU A 773 -6.46 -18.07 -28.98
N ARG A 774 -7.66 -17.47 -29.04
CA ARG A 774 -8.92 -18.22 -29.18
C ARG A 774 -9.06 -18.88 -30.55
N PHE A 775 -8.63 -18.21 -31.61
CA PHE A 775 -8.56 -18.80 -32.96
C PHE A 775 -7.43 -19.85 -33.14
N GLU A 776 -6.46 -19.92 -32.22
CA GLU A 776 -5.49 -21.03 -32.13
C GLU A 776 -6.04 -22.23 -31.34
N ILE A 777 -6.75 -21.98 -30.24
CA ILE A 777 -7.38 -23.02 -29.38
C ILE A 777 -8.55 -23.73 -30.08
N ASP A 778 -9.24 -23.07 -31.02
CA ASP A 778 -10.42 -23.57 -31.73
C ASP A 778 -10.24 -24.92 -32.47
N GLY A 779 -8.99 -25.29 -32.79
CA GLY A 779 -8.64 -26.54 -33.46
C GLY A 779 -8.85 -26.50 -34.97
N ASP A 780 -10.03 -26.07 -35.42
CA ASP A 780 -10.39 -25.86 -36.84
C ASP A 780 -9.53 -24.76 -37.49
N ASP A 781 -9.51 -24.72 -38.83
CA ASP A 781 -8.74 -23.71 -39.57
C ASP A 781 -9.39 -22.33 -39.50
N GLN A 782 -8.72 -21.42 -38.79
CA GLN A 782 -9.11 -20.03 -38.58
C GLN A 782 -8.18 -19.06 -39.32
N THR A 783 -7.46 -19.50 -40.35
CA THR A 783 -6.47 -18.69 -41.10
C THR A 783 -7.02 -17.32 -41.53
N ASP A 784 -8.24 -17.25 -42.05
CA ASP A 784 -8.87 -15.96 -42.41
C ASP A 784 -9.10 -15.08 -41.18
N SER A 785 -9.67 -15.63 -40.10
CA SER A 785 -9.86 -14.93 -38.82
C SER A 785 -8.54 -14.39 -38.22
N ILE A 786 -7.45 -15.16 -38.33
CA ILE A 786 -6.09 -14.79 -37.89
C ILE A 786 -5.53 -13.65 -38.76
N ASN A 787 -5.66 -13.73 -40.08
CA ASN A 787 -5.23 -12.68 -41.01
C ASN A 787 -6.01 -11.38 -40.77
N ASP A 788 -7.32 -11.47 -40.58
CA ASP A 788 -8.21 -10.34 -40.24
C ASP A 788 -7.74 -9.61 -38.97
N VAL A 789 -7.41 -10.36 -37.90
CA VAL A 789 -6.90 -9.78 -36.66
C VAL A 789 -5.53 -9.13 -36.86
N TYR A 790 -4.63 -9.75 -37.60
CA TYR A 790 -3.33 -9.15 -37.95
C TYR A 790 -3.49 -7.83 -38.71
N HIS A 791 -4.34 -7.79 -39.73
CA HIS A 791 -4.57 -6.60 -40.56
C HIS A 791 -5.24 -5.46 -39.77
N LEU A 792 -6.11 -5.76 -38.81
CA LEU A 792 -6.64 -4.76 -37.89
C LEU A 792 -5.57 -4.26 -36.91
N ALA A 793 -4.80 -5.17 -36.30
CA ALA A 793 -3.81 -4.84 -35.28
C ALA A 793 -2.65 -3.98 -35.79
N ILE A 794 -2.11 -4.27 -36.97
CA ILE A 794 -0.96 -3.52 -37.52
C ILE A 794 -1.34 -2.09 -37.95
N ASN A 795 -2.62 -1.86 -38.25
CA ASN A 795 -3.16 -0.57 -38.69
C ASN A 795 -3.82 0.25 -37.56
N ASP A 796 -4.04 -0.33 -36.37
CA ASP A 796 -4.61 0.42 -35.25
C ASP A 796 -3.56 1.38 -34.64
N THR A 797 -3.75 2.68 -34.89
CA THR A 797 -2.90 3.75 -34.36
C THR A 797 -2.91 3.87 -32.84
N ASN A 798 -3.93 3.30 -32.19
CA ASN A 798 -4.15 3.43 -30.75
C ASN A 798 -3.79 2.14 -29.97
N LEU A 799 -3.25 1.12 -30.65
CA LEU A 799 -2.87 -0.14 -30.02
C LEU A 799 -1.62 0.06 -29.12
N PRO A 800 -1.66 -0.35 -27.83
CA PRO A 800 -0.49 -0.25 -26.95
C PRO A 800 0.71 -1.02 -27.49
N LEU A 801 1.90 -0.45 -27.26
CA LEU A 801 3.18 -0.98 -27.75
C LEU A 801 3.41 -2.44 -27.35
N GLU A 802 3.02 -2.79 -26.13
CA GLU A 802 3.09 -4.17 -25.63
C GLU A 802 2.17 -5.14 -26.38
N GLU A 803 0.95 -4.74 -26.73
CA GLU A 803 0.03 -5.63 -27.45
C GLU A 803 0.53 -5.89 -28.87
N LEU A 804 1.06 -4.87 -29.53
CA LEU A 804 1.73 -5.04 -30.83
C LEU A 804 2.93 -6.00 -30.72
N LYS A 805 3.74 -5.92 -29.64
CA LYS A 805 4.80 -6.91 -29.36
C LYS A 805 4.27 -8.32 -29.07
N LYS A 806 3.18 -8.47 -28.28
CA LYS A 806 2.56 -9.77 -27.96
C LYS A 806 2.01 -10.45 -29.21
N ILE A 807 1.46 -9.67 -30.15
CA ILE A 807 1.01 -10.15 -31.47
C ILE A 807 2.21 -10.56 -32.34
N GLY A 808 3.29 -9.77 -32.36
CA GLY A 808 4.56 -10.17 -33.00
C GLY A 808 5.18 -11.43 -32.39
N HIS A 809 5.00 -11.67 -31.09
CA HIS A 809 5.41 -12.90 -30.43
C HIS A 809 4.55 -14.09 -30.87
N PHE A 810 3.22 -13.95 -30.92
CA PHE A 810 2.30 -14.98 -31.41
C PHE A 810 2.71 -15.48 -32.80
N PHE A 811 2.93 -14.60 -33.78
CA PHE A 811 3.37 -14.98 -35.13
C PHE A 811 4.81 -15.54 -35.19
N LYS A 812 5.58 -15.43 -34.10
CA LYS A 812 6.93 -16.01 -33.96
C LYS A 812 6.93 -17.38 -33.27
N THR A 813 5.94 -17.68 -32.41
CA THR A 813 5.92 -18.88 -31.55
C THR A 813 4.72 -19.80 -31.73
N SER A 814 3.65 -19.36 -32.39
CA SER A 814 2.46 -20.20 -32.68
C SER A 814 2.85 -21.48 -33.40
N ALA A 815 2.28 -22.61 -32.98
CA ALA A 815 2.55 -23.91 -33.59
C ALA A 815 1.84 -24.07 -34.96
N LYS A 816 0.72 -23.37 -35.15
CA LYS A 816 -0.16 -23.46 -36.33
C LYS A 816 -0.01 -22.28 -37.29
N TYR A 817 0.28 -21.08 -36.77
CA TYR A 817 0.22 -19.81 -37.52
C TYR A 817 1.54 -19.01 -37.47
N ARG A 818 2.70 -19.67 -37.36
CA ARG A 818 4.01 -18.99 -37.45
C ARG A 818 4.20 -18.34 -38.83
N ASP A 819 4.51 -17.05 -38.84
CA ASP A 819 4.62 -16.23 -40.06
C ASP A 819 5.71 -15.15 -39.88
N GLU A 820 6.88 -15.40 -40.47
CA GLU A 820 8.02 -14.49 -40.34
C GLU A 820 7.85 -13.18 -41.11
N GLN A 821 6.99 -13.14 -42.14
CA GLN A 821 6.66 -11.91 -42.85
C GLN A 821 5.81 -10.99 -41.97
N LYS A 822 4.80 -11.53 -41.27
CA LYS A 822 4.03 -10.79 -40.26
C LYS A 822 4.91 -10.29 -39.12
N VAL A 823 5.85 -11.11 -38.63
CA VAL A 823 6.83 -10.69 -37.60
C VAL A 823 7.69 -9.52 -38.10
N ASN A 824 8.23 -9.60 -39.32
CA ASN A 824 9.06 -8.55 -39.90
C ASN A 824 8.28 -7.25 -40.16
N ASN A 825 7.02 -7.34 -40.57
CA ASN A 825 6.13 -6.18 -40.73
C ASN A 825 5.82 -5.49 -39.39
N ILE A 826 5.58 -6.28 -38.33
CA ILE A 826 5.37 -5.78 -36.96
C ILE A 826 6.65 -5.14 -36.41
N GLN A 827 7.82 -5.77 -36.62
CA GLN A 827 9.11 -5.17 -36.27
C GLN A 827 9.33 -3.85 -37.00
N THR A 828 9.08 -3.79 -38.32
CA THR A 828 9.13 -2.54 -39.12
C THR A 828 8.21 -1.45 -38.55
N ARG A 829 7.00 -1.80 -38.08
CA ARG A 829 6.08 -0.85 -37.41
C ARG A 829 6.63 -0.38 -36.05
N LEU A 830 7.26 -1.27 -35.28
CA LEU A 830 7.91 -0.93 -34.01
C LEU A 830 9.16 -0.05 -34.21
N ASP A 831 9.96 -0.30 -35.25
CA ASP A 831 11.10 0.53 -35.63
C ASP A 831 10.66 1.94 -36.05
N PHE A 832 9.56 2.08 -36.79
CA PHE A 832 8.96 3.39 -37.07
C PHE A 832 8.52 4.12 -35.79
N LEU A 833 7.91 3.41 -34.84
CA LEU A 833 7.49 4.01 -33.57
C LEU A 833 8.68 4.35 -32.66
N ARG A 834 9.77 3.57 -32.71
CA ARG A 834 11.05 3.89 -32.07
C ARG A 834 11.65 5.16 -32.65
N ASP A 835 11.71 5.28 -33.98
CA ASP A 835 12.25 6.44 -34.67
C ASP A 835 11.43 7.71 -34.35
N LEU A 836 10.10 7.60 -34.15
CA LEU A 836 9.28 8.70 -33.62
C LEU A 836 9.60 9.05 -32.15
N ALA A 837 9.96 8.07 -31.31
CA ALA A 837 10.37 8.32 -29.92
C ALA A 837 11.76 8.97 -29.85
N TYR A 838 12.72 8.48 -30.65
CA TYR A 838 14.01 9.11 -30.89
C TYR A 838 13.88 10.61 -31.22
N ILE A 839 13.03 10.98 -32.20
CA ILE A 839 12.84 12.40 -32.57
C ILE A 839 12.27 13.22 -31.40
N LYS A 840 11.35 12.66 -30.60
CA LYS A 840 10.77 13.36 -29.44
C LYS A 840 11.77 13.61 -28.32
N ASP A 841 12.67 12.67 -28.07
CA ASP A 841 13.72 12.84 -27.07
C ASP A 841 14.85 13.74 -27.59
N MET A 842 15.14 13.73 -28.90
CA MET A 842 16.00 14.73 -29.53
C MET A 842 15.46 16.17 -29.38
N LEU A 843 14.14 16.37 -29.54
CA LEU A 843 13.45 17.64 -29.28
C LEU A 843 13.45 18.10 -27.79
N GLN A 844 14.00 17.29 -26.87
CA GLN A 844 14.19 17.66 -25.46
C GLN A 844 15.67 17.86 -25.09
N LEU A 845 16.56 17.12 -25.75
CA LEU A 845 18.00 17.07 -25.48
C LEU A 845 18.79 18.10 -26.32
N ILE A 846 18.35 18.34 -27.55
CA ILE A 846 18.73 19.52 -28.33
C ILE A 846 17.81 20.64 -27.84
N GLN A 847 18.36 21.83 -27.59
CA GLN A 847 17.59 23.00 -27.15
C GLN A 847 17.93 24.20 -28.04
N PRO A 848 16.99 25.12 -28.30
CA PRO A 848 17.27 26.32 -29.10
C PRO A 848 18.39 27.18 -28.51
N ASP A 849 18.48 27.19 -27.17
CA ASP A 849 19.44 27.95 -26.39
C ASP A 849 20.76 27.18 -26.18
N TYR A 850 21.37 26.80 -27.31
CA TYR A 850 22.79 26.45 -27.50
C TYR A 850 23.34 25.17 -26.83
N ASN A 851 23.66 24.13 -27.64
CA ASN A 851 24.38 22.94 -27.17
C ASN A 851 25.19 22.19 -28.26
N ASP A 852 26.15 22.89 -28.89
CA ASP A 852 26.91 22.46 -30.08
C ASP A 852 27.52 21.04 -30.04
N TYR A 853 28.14 20.60 -28.93
CA TYR A 853 28.70 19.23 -28.84
C TYR A 853 27.67 18.15 -28.46
N GLY A 854 26.43 18.55 -28.20
CA GLY A 854 25.32 17.62 -28.03
C GLY A 854 24.80 17.10 -29.37
N GLU A 855 24.58 17.97 -30.35
CA GLU A 855 23.71 17.69 -31.50
C GLU A 855 24.18 16.53 -32.37
N ASN A 856 25.44 16.55 -32.81
CA ASN A 856 26.02 15.46 -33.60
C ASN A 856 26.02 14.14 -32.81
N LEU A 857 26.44 14.16 -31.54
CA LEU A 857 26.42 12.99 -30.65
C LEU A 857 25.00 12.43 -30.45
N ILE A 858 24.00 13.31 -30.32
CA ILE A 858 22.59 12.99 -30.14
C ILE A 858 22.03 12.30 -31.40
N VAL A 859 22.23 12.88 -32.59
CA VAL A 859 21.73 12.31 -33.86
C VAL A 859 22.51 11.05 -34.27
N GLU A 860 23.83 11.00 -34.03
CA GLU A 860 24.63 9.77 -34.20
C GLU A 860 24.19 8.65 -33.25
N THR A 861 23.73 8.99 -32.04
CA THR A 861 23.26 7.98 -31.09
C THR A 861 21.87 7.49 -31.49
N PHE A 862 20.91 8.41 -31.68
CA PHE A 862 19.53 8.11 -32.05
C PHE A 862 19.34 7.97 -33.57
N LYS A 863 20.08 7.03 -34.20
CA LYS A 863 20.02 6.80 -35.65
C LYS A 863 18.60 6.43 -36.12
N VAL A 864 17.89 7.41 -36.66
CA VAL A 864 16.61 7.25 -37.37
C VAL A 864 16.90 6.62 -38.73
N ASN A 865 16.20 5.53 -39.05
CA ASN A 865 16.38 4.78 -40.30
C ASN A 865 15.18 4.92 -41.24
N ASN A 866 14.06 5.46 -40.77
CA ASN A 866 12.88 5.69 -41.60
C ASN A 866 13.03 6.90 -42.54
N GLN A 867 12.27 6.90 -43.64
CA GLN A 867 12.30 8.02 -44.59
C GLN A 867 11.62 9.25 -43.98
N LEU A 868 12.31 10.41 -44.02
CA LEU A 868 11.81 11.68 -43.46
C LEU A 868 10.38 12.03 -43.88
N LYS A 869 9.99 11.73 -45.13
CA LYS A 869 8.63 11.93 -45.66
C LYS A 869 7.52 11.17 -44.91
N ASN A 870 7.87 10.07 -44.23
CA ASN A 870 6.96 9.25 -43.43
C ASN A 870 6.86 9.80 -41.99
N LEU A 871 7.87 10.55 -41.55
CA LEU A 871 8.02 11.07 -40.18
C LEU A 871 7.47 12.51 -40.06
N THR A 872 7.64 13.35 -41.09
CA THR A 872 7.16 14.75 -41.10
C THR A 872 5.68 14.94 -40.77
N PRO A 873 4.72 14.04 -41.11
CA PRO A 873 3.31 14.23 -40.75
C PRO A 873 3.01 14.10 -39.24
N HIS A 874 3.98 13.64 -38.43
CA HIS A 874 3.80 13.40 -37.00
C HIS A 874 4.30 14.53 -36.09
N PHE A 875 4.84 15.61 -36.68
CA PHE A 875 5.35 16.77 -35.96
C PHE A 875 4.82 18.06 -36.59
N SER A 876 4.73 19.14 -35.81
CA SER A 876 4.44 20.45 -36.39
C SER A 876 5.64 20.94 -37.18
N PHE A 877 5.63 20.77 -38.50
CA PHE A 877 6.66 21.35 -39.37
C PHE A 877 6.54 22.88 -39.50
N GLU A 878 5.70 23.53 -38.69
CA GLU A 878 5.76 24.97 -38.46
C GLU A 878 6.74 25.37 -37.35
N ASP A 879 7.13 24.44 -36.48
CA ASP A 879 8.09 24.68 -35.40
C ASP A 879 9.52 24.77 -35.97
N PRO A 880 10.25 25.89 -35.77
CA PRO A 880 11.64 26.03 -36.21
C PRO A 880 12.57 24.95 -35.66
N HIS A 881 12.31 24.46 -34.45
CA HIS A 881 13.14 23.47 -33.78
C HIS A 881 12.97 22.07 -34.42
N VAL A 882 11.72 21.70 -34.75
CA VAL A 882 11.42 20.51 -35.57
C VAL A 882 12.09 20.62 -36.94
N GLN A 883 11.99 21.76 -37.61
CA GLN A 883 12.62 21.97 -38.92
C GLN A 883 14.15 21.82 -38.88
N TYR A 884 14.79 22.29 -37.80
CA TYR A 884 16.22 22.16 -37.60
C TYR A 884 16.66 20.70 -37.37
N ILE A 885 15.99 19.97 -36.49
CA ILE A 885 16.32 18.55 -36.22
C ILE A 885 16.10 17.68 -37.47
N PHE A 886 15.05 17.94 -38.26
CA PHE A 886 14.85 17.27 -39.54
C PHE A 886 15.94 17.59 -40.59
N ALA A 887 16.62 18.74 -40.50
CA ALA A 887 17.77 19.07 -41.35
C ALA A 887 19.02 18.26 -40.96
N LEU A 888 19.34 18.16 -39.67
CA LEU A 888 20.44 17.31 -39.16
C LEU A 888 20.25 15.83 -39.51
N MET A 889 19.00 15.37 -39.55
CA MET A 889 18.65 14.02 -40.01
C MET A 889 18.81 13.86 -41.53
N ALA A 890 18.45 14.88 -42.32
CA ALA A 890 18.64 14.86 -43.77
C ALA A 890 20.13 14.78 -44.13
N GLU A 891 20.99 15.47 -43.38
CA GLU A 891 22.45 15.40 -43.47
C GLU A 891 22.99 14.00 -43.14
N ASN A 892 22.61 13.43 -41.99
CA ASN A 892 23.02 12.08 -41.59
C ASN A 892 22.45 10.97 -42.51
N LEU A 893 21.38 11.24 -43.24
CA LEU A 893 20.82 10.35 -44.28
C LEU A 893 21.43 10.58 -45.68
N GLY A 894 22.43 11.45 -45.82
CA GLY A 894 23.12 11.71 -47.09
C GLY A 894 22.25 12.40 -48.14
N MET A 895 21.27 13.22 -47.73
CA MET A 895 20.47 14.01 -48.66
C MET A 895 21.30 15.11 -49.32
N SER A 896 20.83 15.62 -50.47
CA SER A 896 21.53 16.71 -51.15
C SER A 896 21.56 17.98 -50.31
N GLU A 897 22.72 18.62 -50.32
CA GLU A 897 23.03 19.84 -49.57
C GLU A 897 22.00 20.96 -49.78
N GLY A 898 21.52 21.14 -51.03
CA GLY A 898 20.46 22.09 -51.34
C GLY A 898 19.11 21.79 -50.64
N THR A 899 18.81 20.53 -50.33
CA THR A 899 17.63 20.15 -49.53
C THR A 899 17.82 20.56 -48.07
N ILE A 900 19.02 20.32 -47.52
CA ILE A 900 19.39 20.65 -46.14
C ILE A 900 19.37 22.18 -45.95
N ARG A 901 20.02 22.94 -46.85
CA ARG A 901 19.97 24.41 -46.89
C ARG A 901 18.54 24.96 -46.92
N VAL A 902 17.61 24.33 -47.65
CA VAL A 902 16.19 24.74 -47.69
C VAL A 902 15.46 24.47 -46.37
N MET A 903 15.78 23.40 -45.64
CA MET A 903 15.23 23.16 -44.31
C MET A 903 15.82 24.12 -43.27
N LEU A 904 17.14 24.28 -43.23
CA LEU A 904 17.85 25.22 -42.37
C LEU A 904 17.35 26.66 -42.57
N LYS A 905 17.17 27.11 -43.82
CA LYS A 905 16.65 28.45 -44.10
C LYS A 905 15.27 28.70 -43.52
N ARG A 906 14.35 27.73 -43.59
CA ARG A 906 13.01 27.88 -42.99
C ARG A 906 13.08 28.03 -41.45
N ALA A 907 13.97 27.29 -40.80
CA ALA A 907 14.21 27.41 -39.36
C ALA A 907 14.89 28.75 -39.00
N ALA A 908 15.88 29.17 -39.80
CA ALA A 908 16.63 30.41 -39.61
C ALA A 908 15.78 31.68 -39.84
N ASP A 909 14.87 31.64 -40.83
CA ASP A 909 13.87 32.69 -41.09
C ASP A 909 12.81 32.75 -39.97
N LYS A 910 12.51 31.60 -39.34
CA LYS A 910 11.75 31.49 -38.08
C LYS A 910 12.58 31.67 -36.81
N ASN A 911 13.74 32.31 -36.97
CA ASN A 911 14.63 32.79 -35.90
C ASN A 911 15.36 31.73 -35.05
N HIS A 912 15.48 30.47 -35.49
CA HIS A 912 16.25 29.44 -34.77
C HIS A 912 17.76 29.79 -34.70
N PRO A 913 18.38 29.99 -33.52
CA PRO A 913 19.77 30.45 -33.42
C PRO A 913 20.76 29.51 -34.11
N GLN A 914 20.71 28.22 -33.77
CA GLN A 914 21.60 27.20 -34.33
C GLN A 914 21.43 27.04 -35.85
N ALA A 915 20.20 27.19 -36.38
CA ALA A 915 19.97 27.07 -37.83
C ALA A 915 20.49 28.27 -38.61
N GLN A 916 20.48 29.47 -38.01
CA GLN A 916 21.13 30.66 -38.56
C GLN A 916 22.65 30.43 -38.63
N PHE A 917 23.26 29.87 -37.58
CA PHE A 917 24.67 29.54 -37.60
C PHE A 917 25.04 28.48 -38.65
N THR A 918 24.37 27.32 -38.68
CA THR A 918 24.67 26.25 -39.66
C THR A 918 24.48 26.75 -41.09
N LEU A 919 23.45 27.55 -41.36
CA LEU A 919 23.25 28.16 -42.67
C LEU A 919 24.33 29.19 -43.00
N GLY A 920 24.80 29.96 -42.02
CA GLY A 920 25.93 30.90 -42.17
C GLY A 920 27.21 30.18 -42.59
N ALA A 921 27.58 29.10 -41.89
CA ALA A 921 28.74 28.28 -42.23
C ALA A 921 28.63 27.68 -43.65
N MET A 922 27.48 27.09 -43.99
CA MET A 922 27.23 26.62 -45.36
C MET A 922 27.36 27.73 -46.41
N LEU A 923 27.01 28.99 -46.11
CA LEU A 923 27.17 30.11 -47.04
C LEU A 923 28.63 30.56 -47.17
N GLU A 924 29.40 30.50 -46.07
CA GLU A 924 30.85 30.75 -46.06
C GLU A 924 31.61 29.72 -46.92
N ASP A 925 31.28 28.43 -46.81
CA ASP A 925 31.88 27.34 -47.61
C ASP A 925 31.73 27.53 -49.14
N ILE A 926 30.64 28.19 -49.58
CA ILE A 926 30.42 28.54 -51.00
C ILE A 926 30.78 30.01 -51.33
N ASN A 927 31.60 30.64 -50.48
CA ASN A 927 32.11 32.00 -50.62
C ASN A 927 31.04 33.12 -50.66
N GLN A 928 29.83 32.87 -50.17
CA GLN A 928 28.75 33.86 -50.06
C GLN A 928 28.82 34.65 -48.76
N MET A 929 29.99 35.28 -48.52
CA MET A 929 30.36 35.81 -47.21
C MET A 929 29.43 36.93 -46.68
N GLU A 930 28.85 37.74 -47.56
CA GLU A 930 27.88 38.78 -47.16
C GLU A 930 26.60 38.19 -46.56
N GLU A 931 26.08 37.08 -47.12
CA GLU A 931 24.95 36.37 -46.55
C GLU A 931 25.36 35.58 -45.29
N ALA A 932 26.53 34.95 -45.28
CA ALA A 932 27.07 34.25 -44.10
C ALA A 932 27.13 35.17 -42.87
N VAL A 933 27.75 36.35 -43.03
CA VAL A 933 27.87 37.39 -41.99
C VAL A 933 26.50 37.91 -41.53
N TYR A 934 25.50 37.98 -42.41
CA TYR A 934 24.13 38.33 -42.04
C TYR A 934 23.48 37.29 -41.12
N TYR A 935 23.59 35.99 -41.41
CA TYR A 935 23.06 34.95 -40.52
C TYR A 935 23.89 34.79 -39.24
N TYR A 936 25.22 34.88 -39.29
CA TYR A 936 26.06 34.91 -38.10
C TYR A 936 25.68 36.08 -37.18
N LYS A 937 25.42 37.27 -37.72
CA LYS A 937 24.98 38.43 -36.91
C LYS A 937 23.59 38.24 -36.30
N LYS A 938 22.66 37.54 -36.98
CA LYS A 938 21.39 37.13 -36.35
C LYS A 938 21.62 36.19 -35.18
N ALA A 939 22.40 35.12 -35.36
CA ALA A 939 22.68 34.14 -34.30
C ALA A 939 23.46 34.77 -33.13
N ALA A 940 24.48 35.58 -33.40
CA ALA A 940 25.27 36.27 -32.37
C ALA A 940 24.43 37.22 -31.50
N ASN A 941 23.45 37.93 -32.10
CA ASN A 941 22.47 38.72 -31.35
C ASN A 941 21.58 37.87 -30.42
N GLN A 942 21.46 36.57 -30.67
CA GLN A 942 20.78 35.58 -29.83
C GLN A 942 21.74 34.84 -28.88
N GLN A 943 22.91 35.42 -28.59
CA GLN A 943 23.91 34.85 -27.67
C GLN A 943 24.43 33.47 -28.09
N HIS A 944 24.71 33.28 -29.38
CA HIS A 944 25.20 32.02 -29.95
C HIS A 944 26.73 32.02 -30.16
N PRO A 945 27.56 31.47 -29.23
CA PRO A 945 29.00 31.69 -29.26
C PRO A 945 29.78 31.34 -30.55
N PHE A 946 29.48 30.27 -31.32
CA PHE A 946 30.17 30.05 -32.61
C PHE A 946 29.95 31.18 -33.62
N ALA A 947 28.69 31.55 -33.88
CA ALA A 947 28.36 32.70 -34.72
C ALA A 947 29.00 33.99 -34.21
N THR A 948 29.05 34.21 -32.89
CA THR A 948 29.76 35.32 -32.26
C THR A 948 31.27 35.30 -32.54
N PHE A 949 31.91 34.13 -32.46
CA PHE A 949 33.34 33.93 -32.73
C PHE A 949 33.69 34.05 -34.22
N ASN A 950 32.92 33.41 -35.11
CA ASN A 950 33.11 33.53 -36.56
C ASN A 950 32.91 34.99 -37.02
N LEU A 951 31.94 35.71 -36.45
CA LEU A 951 31.74 37.14 -36.71
C LEU A 951 32.90 38.00 -36.18
N ALA A 952 33.48 37.65 -35.02
CA ALA A 952 34.70 38.29 -34.51
C ALA A 952 35.88 38.09 -35.47
N ASN A 953 36.14 36.85 -35.88
CA ASN A 953 37.25 36.48 -36.76
C ASN A 953 37.09 37.10 -38.16
N TYR A 954 35.87 37.17 -38.69
CA TYR A 954 35.57 37.93 -39.91
C TYR A 954 35.95 39.41 -39.76
N TYR A 955 35.53 40.08 -38.69
CA TYR A 955 35.87 41.50 -38.51
C TYR A 955 37.37 41.72 -38.26
N LEU A 956 38.07 40.80 -37.60
CA LEU A 956 39.53 40.83 -37.47
C LEU A 956 40.23 40.65 -38.84
N SER A 957 39.78 39.71 -39.68
CA SER A 957 40.41 39.44 -40.99
C SER A 957 40.28 40.60 -41.98
N VAL A 958 39.20 41.39 -41.91
CA VAL A 958 39.02 42.64 -42.68
C VAL A 958 39.64 43.87 -41.98
N ASN A 959 40.53 43.68 -41.01
CA ASN A 959 41.22 44.71 -40.21
C ASN A 959 40.27 45.65 -39.41
N ASN A 960 39.02 45.28 -39.18
CA ASN A 960 38.11 46.01 -38.28
C ASN A 960 38.29 45.53 -36.83
N ALA A 961 39.46 45.85 -36.26
CA ALA A 961 39.85 45.47 -34.91
C ALA A 961 38.85 45.88 -33.82
N LYS A 962 38.09 46.97 -34.03
CA LYS A 962 37.08 47.45 -33.07
C LYS A 962 35.89 46.50 -32.97
N GLU A 963 35.26 46.16 -34.08
CA GLU A 963 34.11 45.23 -34.09
C GLU A 963 34.58 43.79 -33.83
N GLY A 964 35.75 43.40 -34.34
CA GLY A 964 36.38 42.11 -34.04
C GLY A 964 36.56 41.89 -32.54
N MET A 965 37.12 42.88 -31.83
CA MET A 965 37.24 42.82 -30.37
C MET A 965 35.89 42.89 -29.64
N TYR A 966 34.88 43.61 -30.16
CA TYR A 966 33.55 43.64 -29.55
C TYR A 966 32.94 42.23 -29.49
N TRP A 967 32.92 41.53 -30.62
CA TRP A 967 32.37 40.16 -30.68
C TRP A 967 33.29 39.13 -30.00
N MET A 968 34.61 39.30 -30.06
CA MET A 968 35.55 38.41 -29.35
C MET A 968 35.36 38.48 -27.83
N ASN A 969 35.15 39.66 -27.24
CA ASN A 969 34.84 39.76 -25.80
C ASN A 969 33.47 39.12 -25.47
N HIS A 970 32.45 39.24 -26.33
CA HIS A 970 31.18 38.52 -26.13
C HIS A 970 31.37 37.00 -26.17
N ALA A 971 32.21 36.46 -27.07
CA ALA A 971 32.52 35.03 -27.10
C ALA A 971 33.20 34.55 -25.80
N LEU A 972 34.02 35.40 -25.16
CA LEU A 972 34.64 35.12 -23.87
C LEU A 972 33.64 35.19 -22.69
N GLU A 973 32.73 36.16 -22.69
CA GLU A 973 31.63 36.24 -21.70
C GLU A 973 30.74 34.99 -21.78
N LEU A 974 30.50 34.52 -23.00
CA LEU A 974 29.81 33.28 -23.32
C LEU A 974 30.67 32.00 -23.10
N LYS A 975 31.88 32.13 -22.51
CA LYS A 975 32.83 31.06 -22.20
C LYS A 975 33.23 30.16 -23.39
N PHE A 976 33.24 30.68 -24.61
CA PHE A 976 33.61 29.88 -25.78
C PHE A 976 35.12 29.64 -25.84
N GLU A 977 35.57 28.37 -25.85
CA GLU A 977 36.97 28.05 -25.57
C GLU A 977 37.96 28.57 -26.63
N ASP A 978 37.60 28.53 -27.91
CA ASP A 978 38.48 29.01 -28.98
C ASP A 978 38.68 30.54 -28.95
N ALA A 979 37.75 31.29 -28.34
CA ALA A 979 37.92 32.72 -28.12
C ALA A 979 39.06 33.03 -27.13
N TYR A 980 39.33 32.15 -26.15
CA TYR A 980 40.45 32.31 -25.22
C TYR A 980 41.79 32.03 -25.89
N SER A 981 41.87 31.01 -26.76
CA SER A 981 43.11 30.70 -27.49
C SER A 981 43.41 31.73 -28.56
N GLU A 982 42.43 32.12 -29.38
CA GLU A 982 42.65 33.02 -30.51
C GLU A 982 42.96 34.46 -30.06
N LEU A 983 42.25 34.97 -29.03
CA LEU A 983 42.61 36.26 -28.45
C LEU A 983 43.97 36.22 -27.77
N ALA A 984 44.34 35.13 -27.09
CA ALA A 984 45.68 35.00 -26.50
C ALA A 984 46.78 34.95 -27.58
N TYR A 985 46.54 34.31 -28.73
CA TYR A 985 47.46 34.31 -29.87
C TYR A 985 47.65 35.73 -30.41
N HIS A 986 46.58 36.44 -30.72
CA HIS A 986 46.65 37.81 -31.24
C HIS A 986 47.30 38.79 -30.25
N LEU A 987 46.98 38.71 -28.95
CA LEU A 987 47.62 39.55 -27.91
C LEU A 987 49.09 39.20 -27.68
N PHE A 988 49.50 37.94 -27.88
CA PHE A 988 50.92 37.55 -27.78
C PHE A 988 51.72 37.98 -29.02
N LYS A 989 51.11 37.96 -30.20
CA LYS A 989 51.72 38.30 -31.49
C LYS A 989 51.77 39.81 -31.75
N GLY A 990 50.73 40.55 -31.34
CA GLY A 990 50.62 42.00 -31.50
C GLY A 990 50.37 42.45 -32.94
N ASP A 991 49.51 41.74 -33.68
CA ASP A 991 49.27 41.98 -35.12
C ASP A 991 48.04 42.87 -35.42
N VAL A 992 46.82 42.34 -35.32
CA VAL A 992 45.58 43.10 -35.57
C VAL A 992 45.18 43.93 -34.35
N ILE A 993 45.74 43.60 -33.19
CA ILE A 993 45.52 44.28 -31.90
C ILE A 993 46.87 44.48 -31.16
N PRO A 994 46.99 45.48 -30.27
CA PRO A 994 48.23 45.73 -29.53
C PRO A 994 48.66 44.55 -28.65
N LYS A 995 49.98 44.37 -28.50
CA LYS A 995 50.58 43.27 -27.73
C LYS A 995 50.32 43.41 -26.22
N ASP A 996 49.79 42.37 -25.58
CA ASP A 996 49.64 42.25 -24.13
C ASP A 996 49.90 40.79 -23.68
N GLU A 997 51.16 40.52 -23.33
CA GLU A 997 51.60 39.19 -22.85
C GLU A 997 50.92 38.79 -21.54
N LYS A 998 50.57 39.74 -20.67
CA LYS A 998 49.96 39.44 -19.36
C LYS A 998 48.51 39.01 -19.50
N ARG A 999 47.75 39.68 -20.38
CA ARG A 999 46.39 39.26 -20.71
C ARG A 999 46.37 37.96 -21.51
N ALA A 1000 47.33 37.74 -22.41
CA ALA A 1000 47.49 36.45 -23.09
C ALA A 1000 47.75 35.29 -22.11
N GLU A 1001 48.65 35.46 -21.13
CA GLU A 1001 48.89 34.48 -20.07
C GLU A 1001 47.66 34.18 -19.22
N LEU A 1002 46.84 35.19 -18.92
CA LEU A 1002 45.60 35.01 -18.15
C LEU A 1002 44.59 34.16 -18.93
N LEU A 1003 44.33 34.51 -20.19
CA LEU A 1003 43.41 33.79 -21.07
C LEU A 1003 43.83 32.32 -21.26
N GLN A 1004 45.13 32.03 -21.40
CA GLN A 1004 45.64 30.64 -21.46
C GLN A 1004 45.41 29.82 -20.18
N ARG A 1005 45.28 30.47 -19.01
CA ARG A 1005 44.93 29.81 -17.74
C ARG A 1005 43.42 29.57 -17.61
N GLU A 1006 42.62 30.44 -18.21
CA GLU A 1006 41.15 30.34 -18.22
C GLU A 1006 40.66 29.31 -19.25
N TYR A 1007 41.22 29.31 -20.46
CA TYR A 1007 41.06 28.27 -21.48
C TYR A 1007 41.15 26.85 -20.89
N LYS A 1008 42.21 26.57 -20.11
CA LYS A 1008 42.42 25.26 -19.47
C LYS A 1008 41.33 24.86 -18.48
N LYS A 1009 40.63 25.82 -17.85
CA LYS A 1009 39.48 25.54 -16.99
C LYS A 1009 38.23 25.26 -17.83
N VAL A 1010 37.96 26.10 -18.83
CA VAL A 1010 36.81 25.97 -19.73
C VAL A 1010 36.83 24.61 -20.43
N VAL A 1011 37.96 24.22 -21.03
CA VAL A 1011 38.17 22.89 -21.65
C VAL A 1011 37.92 21.74 -20.67
N GLN A 1012 38.23 21.91 -19.37
CA GLN A 1012 38.01 20.89 -18.34
C GLN A 1012 36.54 20.83 -17.88
N GLU A 1013 35.82 21.96 -17.89
CA GLU A 1013 34.38 22.01 -17.64
C GLU A 1013 33.60 21.41 -18.82
N ARG A 1014 33.94 21.79 -20.06
CA ARG A 1014 33.37 21.28 -21.32
C ARG A 1014 33.41 19.76 -21.39
N LYS A 1015 34.59 19.15 -21.18
CA LYS A 1015 34.76 17.68 -21.21
C LYS A 1015 33.97 16.91 -20.16
N LYS A 1016 33.63 17.53 -19.02
CA LYS A 1016 32.73 16.94 -18.02
C LYS A 1016 31.28 16.97 -18.51
N GLN A 1017 30.85 18.07 -19.13
CA GLN A 1017 29.51 18.21 -19.70
C GLN A 1017 29.30 17.23 -20.87
N GLU A 1018 30.26 17.12 -21.79
CA GLU A 1018 30.27 16.13 -22.87
C GLU A 1018 30.12 14.70 -22.34
N THR A 1019 30.91 14.33 -21.32
CA THR A 1019 30.88 12.99 -20.72
C THR A 1019 29.53 12.72 -20.03
N LEU A 1020 28.96 13.71 -19.34
CA LEU A 1020 27.66 13.62 -18.70
C LEU A 1020 26.55 13.42 -19.74
N LEU A 1021 26.52 14.26 -20.78
CA LEU A 1021 25.54 14.21 -21.85
C LEU A 1021 25.62 12.88 -22.60
N LYS A 1022 26.83 12.41 -22.94
CA LYS A 1022 27.02 11.09 -23.56
C LYS A 1022 26.41 9.96 -22.72
N ASN A 1023 26.66 9.95 -21.41
CA ASN A 1023 26.08 8.94 -20.53
C ASN A 1023 24.54 9.03 -20.45
N GLN A 1024 23.98 10.24 -20.46
CA GLN A 1024 22.53 10.47 -20.48
C GLN A 1024 21.89 9.96 -21.79
N VAL A 1025 22.42 10.39 -22.94
CA VAL A 1025 21.93 10.01 -24.27
C VAL A 1025 22.08 8.50 -24.52
N GLU A 1026 23.22 7.90 -24.15
CA GLU A 1026 23.41 6.45 -24.25
C GLU A 1026 22.44 5.65 -23.36
N THR A 1027 22.20 6.10 -22.12
CA THR A 1027 21.27 5.44 -21.20
C THR A 1027 19.86 5.54 -21.75
N ARG A 1028 19.46 6.73 -22.20
CA ARG A 1028 18.14 6.99 -22.74
C ARG A 1028 17.85 6.21 -24.02
N LYS A 1029 18.85 6.09 -24.91
CA LYS A 1029 18.76 5.18 -26.06
C LYS A 1029 18.52 3.73 -25.62
N LYS A 1030 19.26 3.22 -24.63
CA LYS A 1030 19.12 1.84 -24.13
C LYS A 1030 17.72 1.58 -23.55
N GLU A 1031 17.10 2.59 -22.92
CA GLU A 1031 15.69 2.54 -22.50
C GLU A 1031 14.75 2.43 -23.70
N ILE A 1032 14.87 3.33 -24.70
CA ILE A 1032 14.02 3.33 -25.89
C ILE A 1032 14.19 2.04 -26.70
N ASP A 1033 15.42 1.59 -26.97
CA ASP A 1033 15.69 0.34 -27.70
C ASP A 1033 15.02 -0.86 -27.00
N ARG A 1034 15.11 -0.95 -25.67
CA ARG A 1034 14.41 -1.97 -24.86
C ARG A 1034 12.88 -1.82 -24.98
N MET A 1035 12.36 -0.59 -24.93
CA MET A 1035 10.93 -0.32 -25.06
C MET A 1035 10.36 -0.73 -26.42
N TYR A 1036 11.09 -0.58 -27.53
CA TYR A 1036 10.53 -0.83 -28.87
C TYR A 1036 10.93 -2.18 -29.52
N SER A 1037 12.08 -2.80 -29.21
CA SER A 1037 12.49 -4.07 -29.84
C SER A 1037 11.60 -5.28 -29.49
N ILE A 1038 11.38 -6.21 -30.43
CA ILE A 1038 10.85 -7.57 -30.15
C ILE A 1038 11.97 -8.50 -29.61
N ASN A 1039 12.80 -8.00 -28.68
CA ASN A 1039 13.83 -8.79 -28.02
C ASN A 1039 13.33 -9.33 -26.68
N VAL A 1040 12.66 -10.47 -26.82
CA VAL A 1040 12.50 -11.54 -25.84
C VAL A 1040 13.78 -11.68 -24.99
N GLN A 1041 13.73 -11.24 -23.72
CA GLN A 1041 14.39 -12.04 -22.68
C GLN A 1041 13.77 -13.43 -22.80
N SER A 1042 14.59 -14.48 -22.90
CA SER A 1042 14.05 -15.83 -22.93
C SER A 1042 13.34 -16.12 -21.61
N ALA A 1043 12.01 -16.03 -21.63
CA ALA A 1043 11.23 -17.02 -20.92
C ALA A 1043 11.86 -18.38 -21.27
N PRO A 1044 12.34 -19.17 -20.30
CA PRO A 1044 13.06 -20.40 -20.59
C PRO A 1044 12.18 -21.24 -21.50
N LYS A 1045 12.75 -21.89 -22.52
CA LYS A 1045 12.00 -22.60 -23.57
C LYS A 1045 10.91 -23.47 -22.95
N ASN A 1046 9.69 -22.94 -22.89
CA ASN A 1046 8.54 -23.69 -22.45
C ASN A 1046 8.23 -24.63 -23.61
N ASN A 1047 8.80 -25.83 -23.51
CA ASN A 1047 8.27 -27.00 -24.19
C ASN A 1047 6.88 -27.27 -23.58
N PHE A 1048 5.89 -26.45 -23.93
CA PHE A 1048 4.50 -26.88 -24.04
C PHE A 1048 4.39 -27.82 -25.24
N GLN A 1049 5.16 -28.91 -25.19
CA GLN A 1049 4.63 -30.15 -25.70
C GLN A 1049 3.41 -30.44 -24.83
N ILE A 1050 2.22 -30.43 -25.43
CA ILE A 1050 1.06 -31.08 -24.85
C ILE A 1050 1.31 -32.59 -24.97
N SER A 1051 2.23 -33.10 -24.14
CA SER A 1051 2.47 -34.52 -23.97
C SER A 1051 1.29 -35.09 -23.19
N PHE A 1052 0.30 -35.61 -23.89
CA PHE A 1052 -0.75 -36.43 -23.32
C PHE A 1052 -0.12 -37.58 -22.52
N PHE A 1053 -0.37 -37.59 -21.20
CA PHE A 1053 -0.19 -38.70 -20.29
C PHE A 1053 -1.25 -38.59 -19.18
#